data_AF-A0A6M0S110-F1
#
_entry.id   AF-A0A6M0S110-F1
#
_cell.length_a   1.000
_cell.length_b   1.000
_cell.length_c   1.000
_cell.angle_alpha   90.00
_cell.angle_beta   90.00
_cell.angle_gamma   90.00
#
_symmetry.space_group_name_H-M   'P 1'
#
loop_
_entity.id
_entity.type
_entity.pdbx_description
1 polymer ?
#
loop_
_entity_poly.entity_id
_entity_poly.type
_entity_poly.pdbx_seq_one_letter_code
_entity_poly.pdbx_strand_id
1 'polypeptide(L)'
;MAFEPKSFSQLFTEMRDRTPASISDFETGSVARTLYETFAYEMALLYEQMHRVYLSGFVETATGIHLERVVAVLGIQRGEPDFATGLVTFERDLGIDETLEIPLGFVVTTSEDADTVKKSYQTVETKQLGPTDNQVQVRVQAIAPGDSEATAANTIEVMPQPLSGIKTVTNEQPIRFTGKHRETDDDLRARAKTALLATSGANVTTVENAIFNLPGVKEVQVRENFHFARGQVTLTPDPETTTETTTEITIPRGTELVLDPGGNRFKTRTLVRLSPNPDPESSQKVDVEAVVRGEAGQVDAAAPWQPLELDGGVVVTIRNDNAIVLKDFGLIEVFVDGVDFTNPTQVQALETAIDRSRAAGIYVLPKPAQAIQLDGVFLVEPTPGRRWSTEERQTLEQQLQADLTEHLQQQSMGQPLLMSQLTQTLLSPAAVNDLVDFTLTTTLTAAPAQTHDAATKRLEADIHEKFEPRHLRVATEIKPLIVQVYIQATGLTDELHRSIEDVLQTFFNRLRPAQAIQRQRLIQQLEAVAPDQNFEATVELVPQFWADMADNNTSNAIPVSLVEQAELGLAFIYEHDLDISGALKLTVAPKATVADKRAIQAEVEQQLSAYLTGLQPEQNVDMGQLANLASEVKGVLGVNWRQDDVQVWRSTGEMRTLQADRLDGNEIRVDQFERPRLATEFAIATDIQTIPISITNLTLHFNITGTPFDNQAALETAIQQTLKTHLPDFVPQLTKFEPAQSLAYDSFKTDIFNAIGTHINSLDRADIQTAPDAPDAAELAEQTKALLQGSNYTLAILGLFPPGGDILIRLTERAVLQPLTAEAITITIDWPLSTP
;
A
#
# COMPACT_ATOMS: atom_id res chain seq x y z
N MET A 1 38.02 46.46 -6.09
CA MET A 1 37.46 47.64 -5.39
C MET A 1 36.00 47.75 -5.78
N ALA A 2 35.11 48.03 -4.83
CA ALA A 2 33.72 48.36 -5.13
C ALA A 2 33.59 49.81 -5.62
N PHE A 3 32.47 50.17 -6.25
CA PHE A 3 32.17 51.56 -6.60
C PHE A 3 31.39 52.22 -5.44
N GLU A 4 32.10 53.03 -4.66
CA GLU A 4 31.51 53.86 -3.60
C GLU A 4 31.17 55.25 -4.17
N PRO A 5 29.90 55.73 -4.07
CA PRO A 5 29.54 57.06 -4.54
C PRO A 5 30.11 58.13 -3.60
N LYS A 6 30.63 59.23 -4.18
CA LYS A 6 31.11 60.37 -3.37
C LYS A 6 29.94 61.23 -2.94
N SER A 7 29.82 61.46 -1.63
CA SER A 7 28.81 62.36 -1.07
C SER A 7 29.11 63.83 -1.40
N PHE A 8 28.06 64.65 -1.39
CA PHE A 8 28.12 66.11 -1.58
C PHE A 8 29.21 66.79 -0.71
N SER A 9 29.31 66.43 0.57
CA SER A 9 30.27 67.05 1.49
C SER A 9 31.72 66.65 1.20
N GLN A 10 31.96 65.41 0.78
CA GLN A 10 33.28 64.96 0.30
C GLN A 10 33.66 65.68 -0.99
N LEU A 11 32.74 65.80 -1.96
CA LEU A 11 32.97 66.48 -3.23
C LEU A 11 33.26 67.98 -3.03
N PHE A 12 32.45 68.68 -2.24
CA PHE A 12 32.68 70.08 -1.90
C PHE A 12 34.04 70.28 -1.21
N THR A 13 34.41 69.39 -0.28
CA THR A 13 35.71 69.42 0.41
C THR A 13 36.87 69.17 -0.56
N GLU A 14 36.80 68.13 -1.42
CA GLU A 14 37.82 67.86 -2.43
C GLU A 14 37.98 68.99 -3.45
N MET A 15 36.89 69.67 -3.83
CA MET A 15 36.94 70.83 -4.72
C MET A 15 37.60 72.03 -4.02
N ARG A 16 37.16 72.36 -2.80
CA ARG A 16 37.74 73.44 -1.98
C ARG A 16 39.24 73.22 -1.76
N ASP A 17 39.64 72.01 -1.37
CA ASP A 17 41.04 71.70 -1.00
C ASP A 17 41.98 71.63 -2.23
N ARG A 18 41.42 71.54 -3.45
CA ARG A 18 42.14 71.72 -4.72
C ARG A 18 42.14 73.17 -5.23
N THR A 19 41.47 74.10 -4.54
CA THR A 19 41.36 75.48 -5.01
C THR A 19 42.64 76.27 -4.70
N PRO A 20 43.17 77.07 -5.66
CA PRO A 20 44.29 77.96 -5.38
C PRO A 20 43.95 79.00 -4.30
N ALA A 21 44.91 79.30 -3.42
CA ALA A 21 44.75 80.20 -2.27
C ALA A 21 44.38 81.67 -2.62
N SER A 22 44.23 82.01 -3.91
CA SER A 22 43.63 83.26 -4.38
C SER A 22 42.10 83.30 -4.22
N ILE A 23 41.45 82.18 -3.95
CA ILE A 23 40.03 82.10 -3.58
C ILE A 23 39.97 81.50 -2.16
N SER A 24 39.56 82.32 -1.19
CA SER A 24 39.60 81.97 0.24
C SER A 24 38.25 82.06 0.95
N ASP A 25 37.28 82.80 0.40
CA ASP A 25 35.95 82.93 1.00
C ASP A 25 35.05 81.77 0.60
N PHE A 26 34.83 80.84 1.53
CA PHE A 26 33.89 79.73 1.44
C PHE A 26 32.80 79.80 2.55
N GLU A 27 32.56 80.98 3.11
CA GLU A 27 31.54 81.18 4.14
C GLU A 27 30.12 81.25 3.56
N THR A 28 29.12 81.08 4.42
CA THR A 28 27.70 81.08 4.02
C THR A 28 27.31 82.44 3.43
N GLY A 29 27.02 82.47 2.12
CA GLY A 29 26.75 83.69 1.34
C GLY A 29 27.83 84.03 0.31
N SER A 30 28.99 83.35 0.32
CA SER A 30 30.02 83.49 -0.71
C SER A 30 29.55 82.98 -2.07
N VAL A 31 29.81 83.77 -3.12
CA VAL A 31 29.57 83.36 -4.52
C VAL A 31 30.42 82.15 -4.91
N ALA A 32 31.67 82.07 -4.43
CA ALA A 32 32.54 80.93 -4.68
C ALA A 32 31.98 79.66 -4.03
N ARG A 33 31.49 79.77 -2.79
CA ARG A 33 30.79 78.69 -2.10
C ARG A 33 29.56 78.22 -2.88
N THR A 34 28.64 79.12 -3.24
CA THR A 34 27.39 78.76 -3.92
C THR A 34 27.64 78.06 -5.27
N LEU A 35 28.64 78.50 -6.03
CA LEU A 35 29.06 77.81 -7.26
C LEU A 35 29.60 76.39 -6.97
N TYR A 36 30.45 76.23 -5.95
CA TYR A 36 31.03 74.94 -5.58
C TYR A 36 29.99 73.98 -5.02
N GLU A 37 29.03 74.46 -4.22
CA GLU A 37 27.89 73.66 -3.75
C GLU A 37 27.00 73.23 -4.93
N THR A 38 26.75 74.10 -5.91
CA THR A 38 25.99 73.74 -7.13
C THR A 38 26.67 72.60 -7.90
N PHE A 39 27.97 72.70 -8.17
CA PHE A 39 28.72 71.64 -8.85
C PHE A 39 28.84 70.36 -8.02
N ALA A 40 29.08 70.46 -6.71
CA ALA A 40 29.16 69.30 -5.82
C ALA A 40 27.82 68.55 -5.72
N TYR A 41 26.68 69.24 -5.83
CA TYR A 41 25.35 68.65 -5.87
C TYR A 41 25.11 67.84 -7.16
N GLU A 42 25.33 68.44 -8.33
CA GLU A 42 25.19 67.75 -9.62
C GLU A 42 26.18 66.57 -9.75
N MET A 43 27.41 66.73 -9.24
CA MET A 43 28.37 65.62 -9.18
C MET A 43 27.92 64.51 -8.23
N ALA A 44 27.36 64.82 -7.05
CA ALA A 44 26.84 63.80 -6.14
C ALA A 44 25.67 63.03 -6.76
N LEU A 45 24.76 63.73 -7.45
CA LEU A 45 23.65 63.12 -8.19
C LEU A 45 24.16 62.19 -9.32
N LEU A 46 25.22 62.59 -10.03
CA LEU A 46 25.87 61.74 -11.03
C LEU A 46 26.55 60.50 -10.39
N TYR A 47 27.22 60.65 -9.24
CA TYR A 47 27.79 59.51 -8.50
C TYR A 47 26.72 58.50 -8.05
N GLU A 48 25.57 58.98 -7.57
CA GLU A 48 24.41 58.13 -7.22
C GLU A 48 23.82 57.41 -8.45
N GLN A 49 23.67 58.11 -9.58
CA GLN A 49 23.23 57.49 -10.83
C GLN A 49 24.23 56.42 -11.31
N MET A 50 25.53 56.69 -11.25
CA MET A 50 26.58 55.73 -11.58
C MET A 50 26.59 54.52 -10.63
N HIS A 51 26.31 54.71 -9.33
CA HIS A 51 26.22 53.61 -8.37
C HIS A 51 25.02 52.69 -8.71
N ARG A 52 23.86 53.26 -9.06
CA ARG A 52 22.70 52.46 -9.53
C ARG A 52 22.99 51.70 -10.81
N VAL A 53 23.67 52.31 -11.78
CA VAL A 53 24.11 51.63 -13.01
C VAL A 53 25.09 50.50 -12.71
N TYR A 54 26.05 50.72 -11.80
CA TYR A 54 26.99 49.68 -11.33
C TYR A 54 26.27 48.50 -10.69
N LEU A 55 25.36 48.74 -9.74
CA LEU A 55 24.55 47.69 -9.12
C LEU A 55 23.70 46.92 -10.14
N SER A 56 23.17 47.61 -11.15
CA SER A 56 22.34 46.97 -12.19
C SER A 56 23.08 45.96 -13.09
N GLY A 57 24.41 45.86 -12.98
CA GLY A 57 25.25 44.90 -13.70
C GLY A 57 25.45 43.54 -13.00
N PHE A 58 24.97 43.36 -11.77
CA PHE A 58 25.20 42.13 -11.00
C PHE A 58 23.89 41.39 -10.69
N VAL A 59 23.88 40.07 -10.81
CA VAL A 59 22.73 39.20 -10.47
C VAL A 59 22.20 39.48 -9.06
N GLU A 60 23.09 39.78 -8.11
CA GLU A 60 22.72 40.01 -6.71
C GLU A 60 21.90 41.28 -6.47
N THR A 61 22.15 42.35 -7.24
CA THR A 61 21.64 43.70 -6.94
C THR A 61 20.88 44.36 -8.10
N ALA A 62 20.83 43.71 -9.26
CA ALA A 62 19.92 44.09 -10.34
C ALA A 62 18.47 43.71 -10.02
N THR A 63 17.53 44.51 -10.55
CA THR A 63 16.08 44.37 -10.39
C THR A 63 15.34 44.61 -11.72
N GLY A 64 14.13 44.08 -11.85
CA GLY A 64 13.24 44.22 -13.01
C GLY A 64 13.94 43.93 -14.34
N ILE A 65 13.77 44.84 -15.30
CA ILE A 65 14.35 44.75 -16.65
C ILE A 65 15.90 44.70 -16.66
N HIS A 66 16.57 45.14 -15.60
CA HIS A 66 18.03 44.99 -15.49
C HIS A 66 18.40 43.57 -15.08
N LEU A 67 17.70 42.98 -14.11
CA LEU A 67 17.89 41.58 -13.73
C LEU A 67 17.62 40.66 -14.92
N GLU A 68 16.50 40.87 -15.63
CA GLU A 68 16.14 40.14 -16.85
C GLU A 68 17.25 40.16 -17.91
N ARG A 69 17.89 41.32 -18.13
CA ARG A 69 19.02 41.45 -19.07
C ARG A 69 20.29 40.74 -18.61
N VAL A 70 20.55 40.70 -17.30
CA VAL A 70 21.72 40.00 -16.75
C VAL A 70 21.52 38.48 -16.81
N VAL A 71 20.33 37.96 -16.45
CA VAL A 71 20.06 36.50 -16.48
C VAL A 71 19.84 35.98 -17.91
N ALA A 72 19.44 36.82 -18.86
CA ALA A 72 19.41 36.48 -20.29
C ALA A 72 20.77 36.07 -20.87
N VAL A 73 21.89 36.48 -20.25
CA VAL A 73 23.24 36.01 -20.61
C VAL A 73 23.41 34.49 -20.35
N LEU A 74 22.64 33.95 -19.40
CA LEU A 74 22.56 32.51 -19.10
C LEU A 74 21.46 31.80 -19.93
N GLY A 75 20.84 32.49 -20.89
CA GLY A 75 19.68 31.98 -21.64
C GLY A 75 18.37 31.97 -20.86
N ILE A 76 18.33 32.60 -19.67
CA ILE A 76 17.18 32.56 -18.76
C ILE A 76 16.23 33.71 -19.06
N GLN A 77 14.93 33.42 -19.11
CA GLN A 77 13.84 34.40 -19.16
C GLN A 77 12.97 34.26 -17.90
N ARG A 78 12.30 35.35 -17.49
CA ARG A 78 11.38 35.35 -16.34
C ARG A 78 10.17 34.45 -16.63
N GLY A 79 9.69 33.75 -15.61
CA GLY A 79 8.37 33.11 -15.63
C GLY A 79 7.26 34.16 -15.66
N GLU A 80 6.62 34.31 -16.82
CA GLU A 80 5.37 35.07 -16.95
C GLU A 80 4.21 34.34 -16.25
N PRO A 81 3.14 35.04 -15.83
CA PRO A 81 2.03 34.41 -15.13
C PRO A 81 1.20 33.52 -16.05
N ASP A 82 0.49 32.56 -15.46
CA ASP A 82 -0.53 31.77 -16.15
C ASP A 82 -1.79 32.61 -16.49
N PHE A 83 -2.80 31.95 -17.05
CA PHE A 83 -4.09 32.56 -17.42
C PHE A 83 -5.16 32.28 -16.35
N ALA A 84 -6.05 33.23 -16.09
CA ALA A 84 -7.27 32.97 -15.32
C ALA A 84 -8.20 32.02 -16.10
N THR A 85 -8.81 31.04 -15.43
CA THR A 85 -9.67 30.03 -16.08
C THR A 85 -10.98 29.79 -15.34
N GLY A 86 -11.97 29.24 -16.04
CA GLY A 86 -13.27 28.92 -15.47
C GLY A 86 -14.24 28.29 -16.48
N LEU A 87 -15.52 28.32 -16.15
CA LEU A 87 -16.61 27.81 -16.98
C LEU A 87 -17.52 28.95 -17.42
N VAL A 88 -17.97 28.86 -18.66
CA VAL A 88 -18.96 29.76 -19.27
C VAL A 88 -20.10 28.91 -19.84
N THR A 89 -21.33 29.30 -19.53
CA THR A 89 -22.56 28.69 -20.01
C THR A 89 -23.05 29.46 -21.22
N PHE A 90 -23.37 28.73 -22.29
CA PHE A 90 -24.00 29.25 -23.50
C PHE A 90 -25.44 28.73 -23.59
N GLU A 91 -26.40 29.62 -23.86
CA GLU A 91 -27.83 29.33 -23.97
C GLU A 91 -28.27 29.30 -25.44
N ARG A 92 -29.05 28.30 -25.86
CA ARG A 92 -29.63 28.22 -27.22
C ARG A 92 -30.71 29.28 -27.46
N ASP A 93 -30.87 29.72 -28.71
CA ASP A 93 -32.00 30.55 -29.15
C ASP A 93 -33.26 29.71 -29.50
N LEU A 94 -34.43 30.31 -29.31
CA LEU A 94 -35.70 29.58 -29.31
C LEU A 94 -36.14 29.14 -30.71
N GLY A 95 -36.32 27.83 -30.89
CA GLY A 95 -36.80 27.22 -32.14
C GLY A 95 -35.71 26.64 -33.06
N ILE A 96 -34.54 26.29 -32.50
CA ILE A 96 -33.41 25.73 -33.23
C ILE A 96 -33.14 24.30 -32.74
N ASP A 97 -33.73 23.32 -33.43
CA ASP A 97 -33.72 21.90 -33.05
C ASP A 97 -32.52 21.12 -33.66
N GLU A 98 -31.43 21.81 -34.03
CA GLU A 98 -30.21 21.20 -34.59
C GLU A 98 -29.04 21.21 -33.60
N THR A 99 -28.11 20.26 -33.73
CA THR A 99 -26.89 20.22 -32.91
C THR A 99 -26.01 21.44 -33.21
N LEU A 100 -25.77 22.28 -32.21
CA LEU A 100 -24.88 23.45 -32.34
C LEU A 100 -23.48 23.11 -31.84
N GLU A 101 -22.45 23.63 -32.50
CA GLU A 101 -21.05 23.48 -32.08
C GLU A 101 -20.48 24.83 -31.61
N ILE A 102 -19.92 24.83 -30.40
CA ILE A 102 -19.13 25.92 -29.84
C ILE A 102 -17.66 25.57 -30.12
N PRO A 103 -16.98 26.29 -31.03
CA PRO A 103 -15.63 25.94 -31.45
C PRO A 103 -14.59 26.32 -30.40
N LEU A 104 -13.46 25.63 -30.41
CA LEU A 104 -12.21 26.02 -29.75
C LEU A 104 -11.77 27.43 -30.19
N GLY A 105 -11.35 28.27 -29.23
CA GLY A 105 -10.89 29.64 -29.50
C GLY A 105 -12.00 30.68 -29.71
N PHE A 106 -13.27 30.34 -29.44
CA PHE A 106 -14.38 31.29 -29.49
C PHE A 106 -14.25 32.35 -28.38
N VAL A 107 -14.34 33.63 -28.74
CA VAL A 107 -14.05 34.75 -27.84
C VAL A 107 -15.32 35.31 -27.18
N VAL A 108 -15.25 35.50 -25.87
CA VAL A 108 -16.30 36.10 -25.02
C VAL A 108 -15.68 37.18 -24.13
N THR A 109 -16.42 38.23 -23.82
CA THR A 109 -15.91 39.37 -23.03
C THR A 109 -16.86 39.80 -21.93
N THR A 110 -16.34 40.54 -20.96
CA THR A 110 -17.20 41.34 -20.09
C THR A 110 -17.86 42.49 -20.86
N SER A 111 -18.84 43.12 -20.21
CA SER A 111 -19.21 44.51 -20.44
C SER A 111 -18.04 45.47 -20.21
N GLU A 112 -18.24 46.73 -20.60
CA GLU A 112 -17.25 47.80 -20.62
C GLU A 112 -17.92 49.09 -20.12
N ASP A 113 -17.82 49.35 -18.81
CA ASP A 113 -18.36 50.54 -18.15
C ASP A 113 -17.26 51.53 -17.81
N ALA A 114 -17.63 52.75 -17.40
CA ALA A 114 -16.69 53.83 -17.08
C ALA A 114 -15.67 53.48 -15.96
N ASP A 115 -16.01 52.53 -15.09
CA ASP A 115 -15.18 52.05 -13.97
C ASP A 115 -14.61 50.62 -14.18
N THR A 116 -14.92 49.94 -15.29
CA THR A 116 -14.53 48.53 -15.53
C THR A 116 -13.72 48.35 -16.82
N VAL A 117 -12.47 47.91 -16.67
CA VAL A 117 -11.64 47.51 -17.83
C VAL A 117 -12.21 46.23 -18.42
N LYS A 118 -12.53 46.25 -19.71
CA LYS A 118 -13.04 45.10 -20.47
C LYS A 118 -12.05 43.95 -20.51
N LYS A 119 -12.48 42.77 -20.06
CA LYS A 119 -11.68 41.53 -20.05
C LYS A 119 -12.16 40.58 -21.12
N SER A 120 -11.24 39.79 -21.68
CA SER A 120 -11.49 38.93 -22.83
C SER A 120 -11.00 37.50 -22.59
N TYR A 121 -11.85 36.53 -22.90
CA TYR A 121 -11.63 35.12 -22.67
C TYR A 121 -11.88 34.33 -23.96
N GLN A 122 -11.25 33.18 -24.10
CA GLN A 122 -11.44 32.26 -25.22
C GLN A 122 -11.76 30.84 -24.72
N THR A 123 -12.62 30.11 -25.45
CA THR A 123 -12.88 28.68 -25.17
C THR A 123 -11.62 27.84 -25.38
N VAL A 124 -11.39 26.87 -24.49
CA VAL A 124 -10.23 25.95 -24.55
C VAL A 124 -10.61 24.52 -24.92
N GLU A 125 -11.88 24.28 -25.21
CA GLU A 125 -12.42 23.01 -25.69
C GLU A 125 -13.51 23.28 -26.74
N THR A 126 -13.69 22.36 -27.71
CA THR A 126 -14.89 22.33 -28.56
C THR A 126 -15.99 21.57 -27.83
N LYS A 127 -17.22 22.11 -27.83
CA LYS A 127 -18.41 21.49 -27.20
C LYS A 127 -19.58 21.49 -28.17
N GLN A 128 -20.34 20.40 -28.19
CA GLN A 128 -21.61 20.33 -28.92
C GLN A 128 -22.78 20.43 -27.94
N LEU A 129 -23.84 21.13 -28.37
CA LEU A 129 -25.12 21.26 -27.68
C LEU A 129 -26.16 20.44 -28.46
N GLY A 130 -26.63 19.33 -27.88
CA GLY A 130 -27.54 18.41 -28.55
C GLY A 130 -28.91 19.05 -28.85
N PRO A 131 -29.73 18.47 -29.74
CA PRO A 131 -31.05 19.02 -30.09
C PRO A 131 -32.02 19.21 -28.91
N THR A 132 -31.82 18.47 -27.82
CA THR A 132 -32.66 18.51 -26.60
C THR A 132 -32.12 19.43 -25.50
N ASP A 133 -30.90 19.95 -25.64
CA ASP A 133 -30.17 20.60 -24.56
C ASP A 133 -30.31 22.12 -24.66
N ASN A 134 -30.85 22.79 -23.63
CA ASN A 134 -31.06 24.24 -23.70
C ASN A 134 -29.79 25.07 -23.43
N GLN A 135 -28.81 24.48 -22.75
CA GLN A 135 -27.56 25.15 -22.37
C GLN A 135 -26.39 24.17 -22.28
N VAL A 136 -25.16 24.66 -22.49
CA VAL A 136 -23.93 23.87 -22.29
C VAL A 136 -22.84 24.72 -21.63
N GLN A 137 -22.12 24.10 -20.68
CA GLN A 137 -20.94 24.69 -20.05
C GLN A 137 -19.66 24.30 -20.80
N VAL A 138 -18.83 25.29 -21.08
CA VAL A 138 -17.57 25.21 -21.83
C VAL A 138 -16.46 25.85 -21.02
N ARG A 139 -15.28 25.23 -20.96
CA ARG A 139 -14.09 25.79 -20.32
C ARG A 139 -13.55 26.99 -21.11
N VAL A 140 -13.21 28.06 -20.40
CA VAL A 140 -12.55 29.26 -20.95
C VAL A 140 -11.25 29.59 -20.20
N GLN A 141 -10.34 30.26 -20.90
CA GLN A 141 -9.18 30.94 -20.32
C GLN A 141 -9.19 32.43 -20.71
N ALA A 142 -8.54 33.28 -19.93
CA ALA A 142 -8.24 34.65 -20.32
C ALA A 142 -7.31 34.70 -21.55
N ILE A 143 -7.44 35.75 -22.36
CA ILE A 143 -6.54 36.01 -23.50
C ILE A 143 -5.26 36.72 -23.01
N ALA A 144 -5.37 37.58 -22.00
CA ALA A 144 -4.22 38.11 -21.28
C ALA A 144 -3.85 37.18 -20.09
N PRO A 145 -2.56 37.01 -19.78
CA PRO A 145 -2.12 36.30 -18.57
C PRO A 145 -2.19 37.23 -17.34
N GLY A 146 -2.31 36.64 -16.16
CA GLY A 146 -2.32 37.36 -14.87
C GLY A 146 -3.59 37.18 -14.03
N ASP A 147 -3.46 37.49 -12.74
CA ASP A 147 -4.53 37.48 -11.74
C ASP A 147 -5.51 38.64 -11.91
N SER A 148 -5.06 39.73 -12.55
CA SER A 148 -5.91 40.85 -12.99
C SER A 148 -7.08 40.39 -13.88
N GLU A 149 -6.97 39.25 -14.57
CA GLU A 149 -8.03 38.73 -15.44
C GLU A 149 -9.09 37.87 -14.72
N ALA A 150 -9.01 37.75 -13.39
CA ALA A 150 -10.10 37.16 -12.60
C ALA A 150 -11.38 38.04 -12.65
N THR A 151 -12.56 37.41 -12.61
CA THR A 151 -13.87 38.07 -12.70
C THR A 151 -14.92 37.43 -11.79
N ALA A 152 -15.89 38.23 -11.36
CA ALA A 152 -17.03 37.76 -10.58
C ALA A 152 -18.00 36.93 -11.44
N ALA A 153 -18.88 36.15 -10.80
CA ALA A 153 -19.97 35.47 -11.48
C ALA A 153 -20.91 36.49 -12.17
N ASN A 154 -21.48 36.10 -13.31
CA ASN A 154 -22.40 36.88 -14.14
C ASN A 154 -21.82 38.23 -14.60
N THR A 155 -20.60 38.20 -15.16
CA THR A 155 -19.93 39.37 -15.75
C THR A 155 -19.48 39.18 -17.20
N ILE A 156 -19.30 37.93 -17.66
CA ILE A 156 -19.01 37.60 -19.06
C ILE A 156 -20.34 37.45 -19.81
N GLU A 157 -20.88 38.56 -20.29
CA GLU A 157 -22.20 38.61 -20.94
C GLU A 157 -22.16 38.94 -22.45
N VAL A 158 -20.98 39.29 -22.99
CA VAL A 158 -20.83 39.79 -24.36
C VAL A 158 -20.15 38.76 -25.26
N MET A 159 -20.75 38.49 -26.42
CA MET A 159 -20.11 37.80 -27.56
C MET A 159 -19.74 38.84 -28.63
N PRO A 160 -18.44 39.22 -28.79
CA PRO A 160 -18.03 40.19 -29.82
C PRO A 160 -18.29 39.71 -31.26
N GLN A 161 -18.36 38.39 -31.46
CA GLN A 161 -18.82 37.75 -32.68
C GLN A 161 -19.93 36.77 -32.29
N PRO A 162 -21.23 37.09 -32.51
CA PRO A 162 -22.32 36.21 -32.14
C PRO A 162 -22.24 34.83 -32.82
N LEU A 163 -22.39 33.76 -32.04
CA LEU A 163 -22.43 32.38 -32.55
C LEU A 163 -23.85 32.03 -33.01
N SER A 164 -23.98 31.46 -34.21
CA SER A 164 -25.29 31.14 -34.79
C SER A 164 -26.07 30.16 -33.91
N GLY A 165 -27.31 30.53 -33.57
CA GLY A 165 -28.20 29.74 -32.72
C GLY A 165 -27.94 29.80 -31.22
N ILE A 166 -26.96 30.58 -30.77
CA ILE A 166 -26.71 30.88 -29.36
C ILE A 166 -27.23 32.29 -29.04
N LYS A 167 -28.02 32.38 -27.96
CA LYS A 167 -28.79 33.55 -27.54
C LYS A 167 -28.07 34.39 -26.50
N THR A 168 -27.52 33.74 -25.48
CA THR A 168 -26.78 34.39 -24.38
C THR A 168 -25.53 33.61 -24.02
N VAL A 169 -24.65 34.31 -23.30
CA VAL A 169 -23.46 33.75 -22.65
C VAL A 169 -23.40 34.29 -21.23
N THR A 170 -23.03 33.47 -20.24
CA THR A 170 -22.81 33.91 -18.86
C THR A 170 -21.80 33.01 -18.13
N ASN A 171 -21.09 33.54 -17.14
CA ASN A 171 -20.29 32.75 -16.22
C ASN A 171 -21.01 32.60 -14.86
N GLU A 172 -21.74 31.49 -14.65
CA GLU A 172 -22.45 31.21 -13.39
C GLU A 172 -21.54 31.23 -12.15
N GLN A 173 -20.24 30.98 -12.35
CA GLN A 173 -19.20 31.01 -11.32
C GLN A 173 -18.11 32.03 -11.69
N PRO A 174 -17.41 32.62 -10.71
CA PRO A 174 -16.31 33.54 -10.97
C PRO A 174 -15.16 32.83 -11.73
N ILE A 175 -14.59 33.51 -12.73
CA ILE A 175 -13.34 33.06 -13.37
C ILE A 175 -12.21 33.33 -12.38
N ARG A 176 -11.43 32.29 -12.07
CA ARG A 176 -10.38 32.36 -11.03
C ARG A 176 -9.00 32.27 -11.63
N PHE A 177 -8.07 32.98 -11.03
CA PHE A 177 -6.65 32.72 -11.20
C PHE A 177 -6.24 31.59 -10.26
N THR A 178 -5.74 30.49 -10.81
CA THR A 178 -5.32 29.29 -10.06
C THR A 178 -3.99 28.73 -10.57
N GLY A 179 -3.28 29.48 -11.40
CA GLY A 179 -1.97 29.10 -11.94
C GLY A 179 -0.83 29.81 -11.23
N LYS A 180 0.37 29.70 -11.78
CA LYS A 180 1.59 30.33 -11.25
C LYS A 180 1.57 31.84 -11.47
N HIS A 181 1.78 32.60 -10.40
CA HIS A 181 2.01 34.05 -10.48
C HIS A 181 3.32 34.40 -11.20
N ARG A 182 3.43 35.64 -11.68
CA ARG A 182 4.65 36.15 -12.32
C ARG A 182 5.83 36.05 -11.37
N GLU A 183 6.92 35.44 -11.82
CA GLU A 183 8.10 35.15 -11.02
C GLU A 183 8.76 36.44 -10.48
N THR A 184 9.03 36.49 -9.18
CA THR A 184 9.60 37.69 -8.55
C THR A 184 11.08 37.88 -8.92
N ASP A 185 11.65 39.05 -8.61
CA ASP A 185 13.09 39.28 -8.77
C ASP A 185 13.93 38.34 -7.89
N ASP A 186 13.42 37.95 -6.72
CA ASP A 186 14.15 37.10 -5.78
C ASP A 186 14.11 35.63 -6.23
N ASP A 187 12.96 35.16 -6.73
CA ASP A 187 12.81 33.84 -7.37
C ASP A 187 13.68 33.72 -8.63
N LEU A 188 13.62 34.72 -9.52
CA LEU A 188 14.41 34.76 -10.75
C LEU A 188 15.91 34.77 -10.44
N ARG A 189 16.32 35.50 -9.40
CA ARG A 189 17.71 35.53 -8.91
C ARG A 189 18.14 34.18 -8.33
N ALA A 190 17.28 33.53 -7.54
CA ALA A 190 17.55 32.19 -7.00
C ALA A 190 17.71 31.17 -8.14
N ARG A 191 16.75 31.11 -9.07
CA ARG A 191 16.80 30.23 -10.25
C ARG A 191 18.02 30.50 -11.14
N ALA A 192 18.40 31.77 -11.33
CA ALA A 192 19.61 32.12 -12.08
C ALA A 192 20.91 31.66 -11.40
N LYS A 193 20.98 31.74 -10.06
CA LYS A 193 22.11 31.16 -9.29
C LYS A 193 22.15 29.64 -9.44
N THR A 194 21.01 28.95 -9.28
CA THR A 194 20.94 27.49 -9.43
C THR A 194 21.32 27.04 -10.84
N ALA A 195 20.85 27.75 -11.87
CA ALA A 195 21.23 27.46 -13.26
C ALA A 195 22.73 27.72 -13.54
N LEU A 196 23.32 28.77 -12.97
CA LEU A 196 24.76 29.02 -13.05
C LEU A 196 25.57 27.90 -12.37
N LEU A 197 25.10 27.38 -11.23
CA LEU A 197 25.71 26.24 -10.53
C LEU A 197 25.53 24.92 -11.31
N ALA A 198 24.38 24.71 -11.96
CA ALA A 198 24.18 23.57 -12.87
C ALA A 198 25.08 23.64 -14.12
N THR A 199 25.40 24.86 -14.58
CA THR A 199 26.27 25.10 -15.74
C THR A 199 27.74 24.69 -15.50
N SER A 200 28.17 24.51 -14.23
CA SER A 200 29.50 23.91 -13.97
C SER A 200 29.56 22.42 -14.33
N GLY A 201 28.40 21.75 -14.36
CA GLY A 201 28.28 20.30 -14.43
C GLY A 201 28.79 19.57 -13.19
N ALA A 202 28.51 18.26 -13.14
CA ALA A 202 29.16 17.28 -12.27
C ALA A 202 29.16 17.59 -10.75
N ASN A 203 28.14 18.27 -10.24
CA ASN A 203 27.91 18.44 -8.80
C ASN A 203 26.57 17.81 -8.37
N VAL A 204 26.46 17.46 -7.08
CA VAL A 204 25.28 16.82 -6.48
C VAL A 204 23.99 17.58 -6.79
N THR A 205 24.00 18.91 -6.61
CA THR A 205 22.87 19.81 -6.88
C THR A 205 22.40 19.81 -8.33
N THR A 206 23.26 19.46 -9.30
CA THR A 206 22.85 19.29 -10.70
C THR A 206 22.00 18.01 -10.88
N VAL A 207 22.33 16.93 -10.15
CA VAL A 207 21.57 15.68 -10.17
C VAL A 207 20.24 15.84 -9.45
N GLU A 208 20.24 16.47 -8.27
CA GLU A 208 19.04 16.81 -7.50
C GLU A 208 18.04 17.61 -8.34
N ASN A 209 18.48 18.72 -8.92
CA ASN A 209 17.61 19.57 -9.75
C ASN A 209 17.14 18.85 -11.03
N ALA A 210 17.97 18.02 -11.66
CA ALA A 210 17.56 17.29 -12.86
C ALA A 210 16.43 16.29 -12.58
N ILE A 211 16.42 15.69 -11.40
CA ILE A 211 15.38 14.73 -10.97
C ILE A 211 14.15 15.45 -10.42
N PHE A 212 14.33 16.49 -9.61
CA PHE A 212 13.23 17.27 -9.01
C PHE A 212 12.30 17.92 -10.06
N ASN A 213 12.81 18.20 -11.27
CA ASN A 213 12.00 18.72 -12.38
C ASN A 213 11.21 17.62 -13.15
N LEU A 214 11.21 16.36 -12.71
CA LEU A 214 10.40 15.30 -13.32
C LEU A 214 8.96 15.29 -12.78
N PRO A 215 7.94 15.04 -13.63
CA PRO A 215 6.55 15.00 -13.20
C PRO A 215 6.31 13.85 -12.22
N GLY A 216 5.79 14.18 -11.03
CA GLY A 216 5.50 13.23 -9.96
C GLY A 216 6.56 13.18 -8.85
N VAL A 217 7.80 13.63 -9.10
CA VAL A 217 8.81 13.78 -8.04
C VAL A 217 8.37 14.88 -7.07
N LYS A 218 8.36 14.56 -5.78
CA LYS A 218 8.13 15.54 -4.70
C LYS A 218 9.43 16.07 -4.11
N GLU A 219 10.44 15.20 -3.98
CA GLU A 219 11.66 15.48 -3.23
C GLU A 219 12.80 14.56 -3.67
N VAL A 220 14.05 15.05 -3.54
CA VAL A 220 15.26 14.32 -3.92
C VAL A 220 16.36 14.58 -2.89
N GLN A 221 17.05 13.53 -2.45
CA GLN A 221 18.22 13.60 -1.56
C GLN A 221 19.33 12.70 -2.10
N VAL A 222 20.60 13.08 -1.94
CA VAL A 222 21.75 12.35 -2.50
C VAL A 222 22.76 11.97 -1.42
N ARG A 223 23.19 10.70 -1.42
CA ARG A 223 24.27 10.18 -0.56
C ARG A 223 25.43 9.68 -1.42
N GLU A 224 26.62 10.22 -1.20
CA GLU A 224 27.83 9.79 -1.90
C GLU A 224 28.49 8.60 -1.15
N ASN A 225 28.57 7.43 -1.79
CA ASN A 225 29.10 6.17 -1.22
C ASN A 225 30.38 5.69 -1.95
N PHE A 226 31.42 5.33 -1.21
CA PHE A 226 32.75 5.00 -1.76
C PHE A 226 33.14 3.53 -1.45
N HIS A 227 34.37 3.13 -1.81
CA HIS A 227 34.83 1.72 -1.73
C HIS A 227 36.30 1.52 -1.26
N PHE A 228 37.16 2.55 -1.30
CA PHE A 228 38.59 2.43 -1.00
C PHE A 228 39.11 3.65 -0.25
N ALA A 229 39.93 3.43 0.79
CA ALA A 229 40.53 4.51 1.55
C ALA A 229 41.52 5.34 0.71
N ARG A 230 41.50 6.66 0.91
CA ARG A 230 42.33 7.63 0.18
C ARG A 230 42.88 8.72 1.11
N GLY A 231 44.07 9.20 0.77
CA GLY A 231 44.80 10.22 1.53
C GLY A 231 46.11 10.60 0.84
N GLN A 232 47.01 11.24 1.58
CA GLN A 232 48.29 11.70 1.05
C GLN A 232 49.47 11.16 1.86
N VAL A 233 50.52 10.76 1.15
CA VAL A 233 51.85 10.53 1.72
C VAL A 233 52.83 11.58 1.20
N THR A 234 53.76 11.96 2.05
CA THR A 234 54.97 12.72 1.71
C THR A 234 56.07 11.70 1.41
N LEU A 235 56.73 11.84 0.26
CA LEU A 235 57.87 11.02 -0.15
C LEU A 235 59.15 11.87 -0.10
N THR A 236 60.19 11.33 0.52
CA THR A 236 61.49 12.01 0.72
C THR A 236 62.63 11.05 0.36
N PRO A 237 63.62 11.43 -0.47
CA PRO A 237 64.78 10.59 -0.74
C PRO A 237 65.64 10.36 0.50
N ASP A 238 66.21 9.16 0.65
CA ASP A 238 67.04 8.80 1.80
C ASP A 238 68.50 9.31 1.63
N PRO A 239 69.01 10.16 2.55
CA PRO A 239 70.33 10.76 2.44
C PRO A 239 71.50 9.76 2.51
N GLU A 240 71.30 8.53 3.01
CA GLU A 240 72.35 7.51 3.00
C GLU A 240 72.48 6.82 1.63
N THR A 241 71.51 7.00 0.72
CA THR A 241 71.46 6.33 -0.60
C THR A 241 71.47 7.29 -1.80
N THR A 242 71.10 8.56 -1.62
CA THR A 242 71.23 9.60 -2.66
C THR A 242 72.60 10.27 -2.63
N THR A 243 73.19 10.50 -3.81
CA THR A 243 74.47 11.20 -3.96
C THR A 243 74.37 12.31 -5.00
N GLU A 244 75.31 13.26 -5.01
CA GLU A 244 75.32 14.40 -5.96
C GLU A 244 75.37 13.98 -7.44
N THR A 245 75.70 12.71 -7.73
CA THR A 245 75.72 12.13 -9.09
C THR A 245 74.43 11.41 -9.50
N THR A 246 73.43 11.31 -8.61
CA THR A 246 72.12 10.70 -8.89
C THR A 246 71.27 11.65 -9.76
N THR A 247 70.49 11.12 -10.71
CA THR A 247 69.58 11.92 -11.56
C THR A 247 68.15 12.03 -10.97
N GLU A 248 67.28 12.84 -11.59
CA GLU A 248 65.87 13.07 -11.18
C GLU A 248 65.13 11.75 -10.86
N ILE A 249 64.73 11.58 -9.59
CA ILE A 249 64.14 10.33 -9.09
C ILE A 249 62.67 10.31 -9.48
N THR A 250 62.32 9.53 -10.51
CA THR A 250 60.94 9.42 -11.01
C THR A 250 60.25 8.19 -10.44
N ILE A 251 59.15 8.39 -9.71
CA ILE A 251 58.30 7.32 -9.20
C ILE A 251 57.02 7.28 -10.06
N PRO A 252 56.75 6.18 -10.79
CA PRO A 252 55.56 6.06 -11.63
C PRO A 252 54.23 6.21 -10.87
N ARG A 253 53.17 6.51 -11.63
CA ARG A 253 51.80 6.31 -11.18
C ARG A 253 51.52 4.81 -11.05
N GLY A 254 50.94 4.38 -9.94
CA GLY A 254 50.55 2.99 -9.67
C GLY A 254 51.59 2.17 -8.89
N THR A 255 52.73 2.76 -8.51
CA THR A 255 53.74 2.14 -7.64
C THR A 255 53.11 1.74 -6.31
N GLU A 256 53.44 0.52 -5.84
CA GLU A 256 52.93 -0.01 -4.57
C GLU A 256 53.80 0.45 -3.39
N LEU A 257 53.15 1.01 -2.37
CA LEU A 257 53.71 1.42 -1.09
C LEU A 257 53.11 0.51 0.00
N VAL A 258 53.88 0.18 1.05
CA VAL A 258 53.50 -0.86 2.04
C VAL A 258 53.61 -0.34 3.47
N LEU A 259 52.61 -0.62 4.31
CA LEU A 259 52.63 -0.33 5.76
C LEU A 259 53.34 -1.40 6.58
N ASP A 260 53.96 -0.96 7.68
CA ASP A 260 54.59 -1.82 8.68
C ASP A 260 54.17 -1.41 10.12
N PRO A 261 53.78 -2.34 11.01
CA PRO A 261 53.40 -3.71 10.74
C PRO A 261 51.98 -3.81 10.14
N GLY A 262 51.81 -4.64 9.12
CA GLY A 262 50.48 -4.97 8.59
C GLY A 262 50.46 -5.40 7.13
N GLY A 263 51.41 -4.93 6.31
CA GLY A 263 51.51 -5.33 4.90
C GLY A 263 50.41 -4.77 3.99
N ASN A 264 49.53 -3.90 4.51
CA ASN A 264 48.52 -3.18 3.73
C ASN A 264 49.20 -2.35 2.64
N ARG A 265 48.69 -2.47 1.41
CA ARG A 265 49.28 -1.87 0.20
C ARG A 265 48.48 -0.68 -0.30
N PHE A 266 49.19 0.33 -0.79
CA PHE A 266 48.63 1.57 -1.35
C PHE A 266 49.27 1.86 -2.70
N LYS A 267 48.55 2.56 -3.61
CA LYS A 267 49.04 2.92 -4.95
C LYS A 267 49.08 4.41 -5.18
N THR A 268 50.20 4.91 -5.71
CA THR A 268 50.37 6.31 -6.12
C THR A 268 49.37 6.68 -7.23
N ARG A 269 48.64 7.79 -7.09
CA ARG A 269 47.67 8.24 -8.11
C ARG A 269 48.26 9.13 -9.19
N THR A 270 49.41 9.75 -8.93
CA THR A 270 50.16 10.58 -9.87
C THR A 270 51.59 10.05 -10.04
N LEU A 271 52.29 10.54 -11.06
CA LEU A 271 53.74 10.36 -11.20
C LEU A 271 54.44 11.44 -10.36
N VAL A 272 55.42 11.02 -9.56
CA VAL A 272 56.17 11.87 -8.62
C VAL A 272 57.58 12.04 -9.15
N ARG A 273 58.20 13.21 -8.92
CA ARG A 273 59.59 13.48 -9.31
C ARG A 273 60.31 14.19 -8.17
N LEU A 274 61.22 13.47 -7.53
CA LEU A 274 62.00 13.97 -6.40
C LEU A 274 63.37 14.45 -6.90
N SER A 275 63.84 15.57 -6.35
CA SER A 275 65.21 16.02 -6.56
C SER A 275 66.16 15.18 -5.71
N PRO A 276 67.36 14.80 -6.20
CA PRO A 276 68.30 13.92 -5.49
C PRO A 276 69.07 14.61 -4.34
N ASN A 277 68.77 15.89 -4.04
CA ASN A 277 69.37 16.62 -2.92
C ASN A 277 68.50 16.44 -1.66
N PRO A 278 69.02 15.90 -0.53
CA PRO A 278 68.22 15.57 0.66
C PRO A 278 67.79 16.78 1.53
N ASP A 279 67.66 17.98 0.95
CA ASP A 279 66.98 19.11 1.60
C ASP A 279 65.48 18.79 1.79
N PRO A 280 64.83 19.30 2.86
CA PRO A 280 63.40 19.06 3.10
C PRO A 280 62.50 19.63 1.97
N GLU A 281 62.98 20.60 1.18
CA GLU A 281 62.29 21.11 -0.02
C GLU A 281 62.24 20.11 -1.19
N SER A 282 63.02 19.02 -1.15
CA SER A 282 62.95 17.93 -2.15
C SER A 282 61.78 16.97 -1.94
N SER A 283 61.12 17.03 -0.78
CA SER A 283 60.01 16.14 -0.44
C SER A 283 58.74 16.50 -1.22
N GLN A 284 58.05 15.50 -1.79
CA GLN A 284 56.84 15.71 -2.58
C GLN A 284 55.65 14.94 -2.01
N LYS A 285 54.50 15.62 -1.92
CA LYS A 285 53.23 15.00 -1.53
C LYS A 285 52.56 14.32 -2.72
N VAL A 286 52.03 13.13 -2.51
CA VAL A 286 51.33 12.32 -3.52
C VAL A 286 50.05 11.72 -2.94
N ASP A 287 48.97 11.77 -3.72
CA ASP A 287 47.72 11.12 -3.38
C ASP A 287 47.84 9.59 -3.56
N VAL A 288 47.32 8.84 -2.60
CA VAL A 288 47.35 7.38 -2.57
C VAL A 288 45.97 6.77 -2.35
N GLU A 289 45.78 5.55 -2.84
CA GLU A 289 44.56 4.74 -2.67
C GLU A 289 44.92 3.35 -2.13
N ALA A 290 44.15 2.84 -1.17
CA ALA A 290 44.30 1.50 -0.63
C ALA A 290 43.99 0.42 -1.70
N VAL A 291 44.77 -0.66 -1.70
CA VAL A 291 44.50 -1.86 -2.52
C VAL A 291 43.40 -2.72 -1.87
N VAL A 292 43.21 -2.61 -0.56
CA VAL A 292 42.16 -3.29 0.22
C VAL A 292 40.90 -2.42 0.29
N ARG A 293 39.73 -3.05 0.20
CA ARG A 293 38.41 -2.38 0.21
C ARG A 293 37.94 -2.05 1.63
N GLY A 294 37.09 -1.01 1.73
CA GLY A 294 36.39 -0.65 2.96
C GLY A 294 37.32 -0.18 4.09
N GLU A 295 36.87 -0.32 5.33
CA GLU A 295 37.57 0.19 6.51
C GLU A 295 38.93 -0.49 6.76
N ALA A 296 39.11 -1.74 6.29
CA ALA A 296 40.38 -2.46 6.38
C ALA A 296 41.52 -1.80 5.58
N GLY A 297 41.23 -0.81 4.71
CA GLY A 297 42.21 0.03 4.03
C GLY A 297 42.58 1.31 4.79
N GLN A 298 41.99 1.60 5.95
CA GLN A 298 42.25 2.83 6.70
C GLN A 298 43.61 2.84 7.41
N VAL A 299 44.13 4.05 7.68
CA VAL A 299 45.45 4.29 8.30
C VAL A 299 45.39 5.56 9.14
N ASP A 300 45.82 5.48 10.41
CA ASP A 300 46.00 6.65 11.27
C ASP A 300 47.13 7.57 10.78
N ALA A 301 47.10 8.84 11.21
CA ALA A 301 48.17 9.79 10.91
C ALA A 301 49.52 9.34 11.48
N ALA A 302 50.61 9.56 10.73
CA ALA A 302 51.97 9.17 11.09
C ALA A 302 52.19 7.66 11.37
N ALA A 303 51.46 6.78 10.67
CA ALA A 303 51.72 5.34 10.69
C ALA A 303 53.09 5.00 10.07
N PRO A 304 53.71 3.85 10.42
CA PRO A 304 55.01 3.45 9.88
C PRO A 304 54.88 2.77 8.51
N TRP A 305 55.82 3.07 7.62
CA TRP A 305 55.85 2.58 6.24
C TRP A 305 57.16 1.85 5.96
N GLN A 306 57.11 0.84 5.11
CA GLN A 306 58.31 0.22 4.55
C GLN A 306 58.97 1.21 3.56
N PRO A 307 60.30 1.43 3.63
CA PRO A 307 60.98 2.26 2.65
C PRO A 307 60.81 1.72 1.22
N LEU A 308 60.65 2.63 0.26
CA LEU A 308 60.54 2.27 -1.16
C LEU A 308 61.95 2.19 -1.76
N GLU A 309 62.42 0.97 -2.03
CA GLU A 309 63.62 0.72 -2.83
C GLU A 309 63.31 0.91 -4.33
N LEU A 310 64.18 1.62 -5.04
CA LEU A 310 64.05 1.90 -6.48
C LEU A 310 65.24 1.33 -7.27
N ASP A 311 65.02 1.06 -8.57
CA ASP A 311 66.04 0.60 -9.49
C ASP A 311 67.28 1.50 -9.46
N GLY A 312 68.44 0.92 -9.12
CA GLY A 312 69.69 1.64 -8.85
C GLY A 312 70.11 1.70 -7.38
N GLY A 313 69.27 1.21 -6.45
CA GLY A 313 69.60 1.15 -5.01
C GLY A 313 69.31 2.44 -4.24
N VAL A 314 68.49 3.32 -4.81
CA VAL A 314 68.00 4.54 -4.14
C VAL A 314 66.81 4.17 -3.27
N VAL A 315 66.81 4.64 -2.02
CA VAL A 315 65.72 4.44 -1.05
C VAL A 315 64.92 5.74 -0.89
N VAL A 316 63.61 5.61 -0.74
CA VAL A 316 62.69 6.73 -0.50
C VAL A 316 61.86 6.45 0.75
N THR A 317 61.97 7.33 1.74
CA THR A 317 61.18 7.30 2.97
C THR A 317 59.75 7.79 2.70
N ILE A 318 58.77 7.20 3.38
CA ILE A 318 57.34 7.47 3.22
C ILE A 318 56.76 7.91 4.56
N ARG A 319 55.95 8.98 4.59
CA ARG A 319 55.17 9.37 5.79
C ARG A 319 53.80 9.94 5.40
N ASN A 320 52.73 9.50 6.06
CA ASN A 320 51.43 10.17 5.95
C ASN A 320 51.28 11.22 7.08
N ASP A 321 51.19 12.50 6.71
CA ASP A 321 50.99 13.60 7.69
C ASP A 321 49.56 13.63 8.27
N ASN A 322 48.60 13.04 7.55
CA ASN A 322 47.20 12.94 7.91
C ASN A 322 46.74 11.47 7.81
N ALA A 323 45.61 11.14 8.43
CA ALA A 323 45.00 9.82 8.27
C ALA A 323 44.57 9.56 6.82
N ILE A 324 44.75 8.31 6.36
CA ILE A 324 44.23 7.81 5.08
C ILE A 324 42.95 7.06 5.42
N VAL A 325 41.80 7.71 5.24
CA VAL A 325 40.50 7.18 5.68
C VAL A 325 39.68 6.67 4.49
N LEU A 326 38.70 5.83 4.77
CA LEU A 326 37.59 5.58 3.86
C LEU A 326 36.74 6.85 3.81
N LYS A 327 37.24 7.84 3.08
CA LYS A 327 36.35 8.67 2.29
C LYS A 327 35.63 7.71 1.36
N ASP A 328 34.35 7.89 1.15
CA ASP A 328 33.64 9.02 0.42
C ASP A 328 33.45 9.37 -2.58
N PHE A 329 33.62 8.42 -3.59
CA PHE A 329 33.89 8.59 -5.02
C PHE A 329 33.45 7.34 -5.81
N GLY A 330 32.37 7.45 -6.58
CA GLY A 330 32.07 6.53 -7.69
C GLY A 330 30.68 5.88 -7.67
N LEU A 331 30.06 5.76 -6.51
CA LEU A 331 28.65 5.39 -6.35
C LEU A 331 27.94 6.56 -5.64
N ILE A 332 26.85 7.08 -6.20
CA ILE A 332 25.93 7.93 -5.45
C ILE A 332 24.57 7.23 -5.37
N GLU A 333 24.00 7.17 -4.18
CA GLU A 333 22.62 6.75 -3.95
C GLU A 333 21.73 7.98 -4.02
N VAL A 334 20.62 7.89 -4.73
CA VAL A 334 19.70 9.03 -4.89
C VAL A 334 18.30 8.61 -4.49
N PHE A 335 17.82 9.20 -3.41
CA PHE A 335 16.54 8.89 -2.79
C PHE A 335 15.48 9.85 -3.32
N VAL A 336 14.35 9.30 -3.75
CA VAL A 336 13.31 10.05 -4.48
C VAL A 336 11.94 9.77 -3.87
N ASP A 337 11.22 10.82 -3.50
CA ASP A 337 9.81 10.78 -3.08
C ASP A 337 8.88 11.07 -4.28
N GLY A 338 7.73 10.42 -4.30
CA GLY A 338 6.67 10.58 -5.31
C GLY A 338 6.79 9.70 -6.56
N VAL A 339 7.89 8.96 -6.73
CA VAL A 339 8.08 8.04 -7.86
C VAL A 339 7.65 6.61 -7.51
N ASP A 340 6.83 6.02 -8.37
CA ASP A 340 6.50 4.60 -8.32
C ASP A 340 7.62 3.78 -8.99
N PHE A 341 8.48 3.18 -8.16
CA PHE A 341 9.57 2.31 -8.61
C PHE A 341 9.10 0.97 -9.21
N THR A 342 7.80 0.64 -9.15
CA THR A 342 7.22 -0.49 -9.89
C THR A 342 6.81 -0.10 -11.33
N ASN A 343 6.72 1.20 -11.63
CA ASN A 343 6.32 1.72 -12.94
C ASN A 343 7.55 1.92 -13.85
N PRO A 344 7.77 1.07 -14.87
CA PRO A 344 8.98 1.14 -15.70
C PRO A 344 9.11 2.44 -16.48
N THR A 345 8.00 3.13 -16.80
CA THR A 345 8.03 4.40 -17.52
C THR A 345 8.53 5.55 -16.64
N GLN A 346 8.17 5.55 -15.34
CA GLN A 346 8.70 6.54 -14.39
C GLN A 346 10.17 6.28 -14.09
N VAL A 347 10.55 5.01 -13.86
CA VAL A 347 11.95 4.61 -13.65
C VAL A 347 12.82 4.98 -14.87
N GLN A 348 12.37 4.72 -16.09
CA GLN A 348 13.12 5.09 -17.29
C GLN A 348 13.28 6.61 -17.46
N ALA A 349 12.29 7.41 -17.06
CA ALA A 349 12.39 8.87 -17.05
C ALA A 349 13.40 9.37 -16.01
N LEU A 350 13.39 8.76 -14.82
CA LEU A 350 14.34 9.01 -13.72
C LEU A 350 15.79 8.69 -14.14
N GLU A 351 16.02 7.48 -14.68
CA GLU A 351 17.31 7.06 -15.24
C GLU A 351 17.80 8.02 -16.35
N THR A 352 16.89 8.46 -17.23
CA THR A 352 17.22 9.37 -18.33
C THR A 352 17.61 10.77 -17.84
N ALA A 353 17.02 11.27 -16.76
CA ALA A 353 17.41 12.54 -16.14
C ALA A 353 18.79 12.41 -15.47
N ILE A 354 18.98 11.34 -14.70
CA ILE A 354 20.24 10.95 -14.05
C ILE A 354 21.40 10.88 -15.06
N ASP A 355 21.21 10.18 -16.18
CA ASP A 355 22.24 9.99 -17.22
C ASP A 355 22.64 11.30 -17.92
N ARG A 356 21.76 12.30 -17.95
CA ARG A 356 22.03 13.63 -18.51
C ARG A 356 22.73 14.58 -17.54
N SER A 357 22.62 14.35 -16.23
CA SER A 357 23.15 15.23 -15.18
C SER A 357 24.44 14.73 -14.52
N ARG A 358 24.66 13.40 -14.46
CA ARG A 358 25.80 12.80 -13.76
C ARG A 358 27.13 12.98 -14.50
N ALA A 359 28.23 12.93 -13.76
CA ALA A 359 29.58 12.93 -14.33
C ALA A 359 29.90 11.57 -14.99
N ALA A 360 30.68 11.60 -16.08
CA ALA A 360 31.19 10.39 -16.71
C ALA A 360 32.09 9.60 -15.73
N GLY A 361 31.67 8.37 -15.40
CA GLY A 361 32.37 7.50 -14.45
C GLY A 361 31.77 7.45 -13.03
N ILE A 362 30.75 8.26 -12.72
CA ILE A 362 29.91 8.06 -11.53
C ILE A 362 28.77 7.10 -11.88
N TYR A 363 28.59 6.05 -11.08
CA TYR A 363 27.40 5.21 -11.07
C TYR A 363 26.36 5.80 -10.11
N VAL A 364 25.10 5.76 -10.50
CA VAL A 364 23.99 6.34 -9.73
C VAL A 364 22.98 5.23 -9.46
N LEU A 365 22.62 5.06 -8.19
CA LEU A 365 21.65 4.07 -7.74
C LEU A 365 20.38 4.80 -7.23
N PRO A 366 19.35 4.98 -8.07
CA PRO A 366 18.09 5.56 -7.63
C PRO A 366 17.37 4.59 -6.68
N LYS A 367 16.76 5.14 -5.63
CA LYS A 367 16.00 4.43 -4.60
C LYS A 367 14.75 5.23 -4.20
N PRO A 368 13.67 4.58 -3.74
CA PRO A 368 12.57 5.29 -3.10
C PRO A 368 13.04 5.91 -1.77
N ALA A 369 12.38 6.98 -1.35
CA ALA A 369 12.43 7.43 0.05
C ALA A 369 11.89 6.33 0.98
N GLN A 370 12.46 6.21 2.18
CA GLN A 370 12.09 5.21 3.17
C GLN A 370 11.10 5.79 4.19
N ALA A 371 9.85 5.34 4.14
CA ALA A 371 8.81 5.81 5.04
C ALA A 371 9.02 5.30 6.48
N ILE A 372 9.14 6.24 7.43
CA ILE A 372 8.89 6.03 8.85
C ILE A 372 7.39 6.20 9.04
N GLN A 373 6.65 5.08 9.14
CA GLN A 373 5.21 5.12 9.40
C GLN A 373 4.97 5.62 10.83
N LEU A 374 4.21 6.70 10.96
CA LEU A 374 3.95 7.39 12.22
C LEU A 374 2.48 7.23 12.62
N ASP A 375 2.23 6.48 13.69
CA ASP A 375 0.96 6.45 14.41
C ASP A 375 1.05 7.41 15.61
N GLY A 376 -0.05 8.08 15.96
CA GLY A 376 -0.02 9.16 16.95
C GLY A 376 -1.32 9.42 17.68
N VAL A 377 -1.20 9.66 18.98
CA VAL A 377 -2.30 9.91 19.92
C VAL A 377 -2.03 11.22 20.65
N PHE A 378 -3.01 12.11 20.70
CA PHE A 378 -2.91 13.40 21.39
C PHE A 378 -4.15 13.67 22.24
N LEU A 379 -3.98 13.95 23.53
CA LEU A 379 -5.02 14.44 24.43
C LEU A 379 -4.88 15.95 24.58
N VAL A 380 -5.86 16.72 24.09
CA VAL A 380 -5.85 18.18 24.16
C VAL A 380 -6.92 18.69 25.12
N GLU A 381 -6.61 19.74 25.89
CA GLU A 381 -7.61 20.43 26.69
C GLU A 381 -8.27 21.54 25.86
N PRO A 382 -9.61 21.52 25.62
CA PRO A 382 -10.29 22.61 24.93
C PRO A 382 -10.48 23.83 25.84
N THR A 383 -10.63 25.03 25.27
CA THR A 383 -10.63 26.30 26.03
C THR A 383 -11.62 26.30 27.22
N PRO A 384 -11.14 26.53 28.46
CA PRO A 384 -12.00 26.52 29.64
C PRO A 384 -13.00 27.68 29.65
N GLY A 385 -14.18 27.45 30.24
CA GLY A 385 -15.25 28.44 30.37
C GLY A 385 -16.30 28.43 29.25
N ARG A 386 -16.01 27.83 28.08
CA ARG A 386 -17.03 27.47 27.08
C ARG A 386 -17.66 26.13 27.46
N ARG A 387 -18.98 26.01 27.30
CA ARG A 387 -19.64 24.69 27.21
C ARG A 387 -19.51 24.21 25.78
N TRP A 388 -18.92 23.05 25.59
CA TRP A 388 -18.75 22.37 24.31
C TRP A 388 -19.79 21.27 24.18
N SER A 389 -20.45 21.16 23.02
CA SER A 389 -21.27 20.00 22.65
C SER A 389 -20.40 18.85 22.16
N THR A 390 -20.96 17.63 22.10
CA THR A 390 -20.29 16.47 21.52
C THR A 390 -19.94 16.68 20.04
N GLU A 391 -20.82 17.33 19.28
CA GLU A 391 -20.61 17.64 17.86
C GLU A 391 -19.51 18.70 17.67
N GLU A 392 -19.48 19.74 18.51
CA GLU A 392 -18.41 20.76 18.48
C GLU A 392 -17.04 20.14 18.80
N ARG A 393 -17.00 19.19 19.75
CA ARG A 393 -15.77 18.44 20.08
C ARG A 393 -15.33 17.54 18.94
N GLN A 394 -16.21 16.74 18.37
CA GLN A 394 -15.88 15.87 17.22
C GLN A 394 -15.39 16.69 16.02
N THR A 395 -15.98 17.87 15.78
CA THR A 395 -15.53 18.80 14.73
C THR A 395 -14.12 19.33 15.01
N LEU A 396 -13.81 19.69 16.26
CA LEU A 396 -12.48 20.14 16.68
C LEU A 396 -11.45 19.01 16.61
N GLU A 397 -11.80 17.81 17.07
CA GLU A 397 -10.97 16.59 17.02
C GLU A 397 -10.60 16.25 15.56
N GLN A 398 -11.56 16.34 14.64
CA GLN A 398 -11.34 16.13 13.19
C GLN A 398 -10.46 17.22 12.57
N GLN A 399 -10.69 18.51 12.89
CA GLN A 399 -9.87 19.61 12.37
C GLN A 399 -8.41 19.47 12.82
N LEU A 400 -8.18 19.25 14.12
CA LEU A 400 -6.82 19.08 14.67
C LEU A 400 -6.10 17.87 14.07
N GLN A 401 -6.81 16.78 13.78
CA GLN A 401 -6.25 15.62 13.10
C GLN A 401 -5.87 15.95 11.64
N ALA A 402 -6.68 16.75 10.93
CA ALA A 402 -6.37 17.21 9.58
C ALA A 402 -5.14 18.15 9.57
N ASP A 403 -5.11 19.15 10.47
CA ASP A 403 -4.01 20.12 10.62
C ASP A 403 -2.67 19.40 10.89
N LEU A 404 -2.67 18.41 11.79
CA LEU A 404 -1.50 17.55 12.05
C LEU A 404 -1.10 16.73 10.82
N THR A 405 -2.06 16.13 10.11
CA THR A 405 -1.79 15.29 8.94
C THR A 405 -1.18 16.10 7.81
N GLU A 406 -1.70 17.30 7.54
CA GLU A 406 -1.12 18.22 6.55
C GLU A 406 0.29 18.67 6.96
N HIS A 407 0.49 19.07 8.22
CA HIS A 407 1.80 19.49 8.73
C HIS A 407 2.87 18.39 8.63
N LEU A 408 2.48 17.12 8.80
CA LEU A 408 3.36 15.96 8.65
C LEU A 408 3.62 15.61 7.17
N GLN A 409 2.63 15.73 6.30
CA GLN A 409 2.81 15.55 4.84
C GLN A 409 3.71 16.63 4.21
N GLN A 410 3.82 17.81 4.85
CA GLN A 410 4.71 18.89 4.44
C GLN A 410 6.18 18.74 4.94
N GLN A 411 6.52 17.71 5.73
CA GLN A 411 7.89 17.50 6.20
C GLN A 411 8.83 17.05 5.06
N SER A 412 10.10 17.47 5.12
CA SER A 412 11.15 17.03 4.19
C SER A 412 11.76 15.68 4.58
N MET A 413 12.28 14.97 3.59
CA MET A 413 13.13 13.78 3.76
C MET A 413 14.42 14.16 4.51
N GLY A 414 14.76 13.42 5.56
CA GLY A 414 15.84 13.75 6.48
C GLY A 414 15.56 14.90 7.46
N GLN A 415 14.34 15.45 7.49
CA GLN A 415 13.97 16.46 8.48
C GLN A 415 13.65 15.80 9.84
N PRO A 416 14.32 16.20 10.94
CA PRO A 416 14.00 15.66 12.26
C PRO A 416 12.68 16.22 12.76
N LEU A 417 11.76 15.35 13.17
CA LEU A 417 10.42 15.73 13.62
C LEU A 417 10.49 16.34 15.03
N LEU A 418 10.19 17.63 15.16
CA LEU A 418 10.26 18.35 16.44
C LEU A 418 8.91 18.33 17.14
N MET A 419 8.85 17.83 18.38
CA MET A 419 7.58 17.75 19.11
C MET A 419 6.98 19.14 19.36
N SER A 420 7.81 20.17 19.54
CA SER A 420 7.37 21.56 19.67
C SER A 420 6.62 22.09 18.44
N GLN A 421 6.88 21.57 17.24
CA GLN A 421 6.14 21.94 16.03
C GLN A 421 4.75 21.28 16.03
N LEU A 422 4.66 20.00 16.40
CA LEU A 422 3.38 19.30 16.58
C LEU A 422 2.50 19.97 17.66
N THR A 423 3.10 20.34 18.80
CA THR A 423 2.43 21.12 19.85
C THR A 423 1.98 22.49 19.33
N GLN A 424 2.80 23.20 18.57
CA GLN A 424 2.42 24.50 17.99
C GLN A 424 1.25 24.37 17.00
N THR A 425 1.22 23.31 16.19
CA THR A 425 0.10 23.02 15.27
C THR A 425 -1.19 22.75 16.06
N LEU A 426 -1.14 21.92 17.10
CA LEU A 426 -2.30 21.62 17.96
C LEU A 426 -2.81 22.82 18.77
N LEU A 427 -1.93 23.74 19.16
CA LEU A 427 -2.28 24.98 19.87
C LEU A 427 -2.59 26.15 18.92
N SER A 428 -2.57 25.95 17.60
CA SER A 428 -2.87 26.99 16.61
C SER A 428 -4.34 27.44 16.66
N PRO A 429 -5.35 26.56 16.78
CA PRO A 429 -6.72 26.98 16.95
C PRO A 429 -6.96 27.52 18.37
N ALA A 430 -7.49 28.74 18.48
CA ALA A 430 -7.90 29.36 19.76
C ALA A 430 -9.03 28.63 20.52
N ALA A 431 -9.43 27.45 20.04
CA ALA A 431 -10.31 26.46 20.65
C ALA A 431 -9.59 25.51 21.63
N VAL A 432 -8.25 25.46 21.59
CA VAL A 432 -7.41 24.61 22.44
C VAL A 432 -6.73 25.47 23.51
N ASN A 433 -6.57 24.91 24.71
CA ASN A 433 -5.89 25.51 25.85
C ASN A 433 -4.47 24.94 26.03
N ASP A 434 -4.34 23.61 26.00
CA ASP A 434 -3.08 22.90 26.25
C ASP A 434 -3.05 21.52 25.56
N LEU A 435 -1.85 20.95 25.41
CA LEU A 435 -1.61 19.55 25.03
C LEU A 435 -1.27 18.77 26.30
N VAL A 436 -2.23 18.00 26.81
CA VAL A 436 -2.16 17.34 28.12
C VAL A 436 -1.14 16.21 28.13
N ASP A 437 -1.19 15.34 27.12
CA ASP A 437 -0.27 14.21 26.94
C ASP A 437 -0.34 13.70 25.48
N PHE A 438 0.69 12.97 25.04
CA PHE A 438 0.72 12.33 23.72
C PHE A 438 1.53 11.03 23.71
N THR A 439 1.29 10.20 22.70
CA THR A 439 2.11 9.01 22.41
C THR A 439 2.25 8.87 20.90
N LEU A 440 3.49 8.68 20.44
CA LEU A 440 3.82 8.47 19.03
C LEU A 440 4.51 7.12 18.86
N THR A 441 4.10 6.34 17.86
CA THR A 441 4.75 5.09 17.49
C THR A 441 5.32 5.21 16.09
N THR A 442 6.63 5.08 15.97
CA THR A 442 7.36 5.04 14.68
C THR A 442 7.64 3.60 14.29
N THR A 443 7.23 3.21 13.07
CA THR A 443 7.51 1.90 12.49
C THR A 443 8.30 2.05 11.19
N LEU A 444 9.44 1.37 11.10
CA LEU A 444 10.30 1.33 9.93
C LEU A 444 10.23 -0.07 9.29
N THR A 445 10.30 -0.14 7.96
CA THR A 445 10.24 -1.42 7.23
C THR A 445 11.30 -2.40 7.72
N ALA A 446 10.85 -3.60 8.13
CA ALA A 446 11.68 -4.66 8.73
C ALA A 446 12.37 -4.32 10.07
N ALA A 447 11.98 -3.24 10.75
CA ALA A 447 12.38 -2.91 12.11
C ALA A 447 11.20 -3.06 13.10
N PRO A 448 11.45 -3.32 14.40
CA PRO A 448 10.40 -3.27 15.40
C PRO A 448 9.90 -1.83 15.58
N ALA A 449 8.60 -1.68 15.84
CA ALA A 449 8.00 -0.39 16.18
C ALA A 449 8.60 0.17 17.49
N GLN A 450 8.79 1.49 17.54
CA GLN A 450 9.30 2.20 18.71
C GLN A 450 8.28 3.24 19.15
N THR A 451 7.96 3.26 20.45
CA THR A 451 6.97 4.17 21.04
C THR A 451 7.66 5.25 21.87
N HIS A 452 7.18 6.48 21.72
CA HIS A 452 7.74 7.72 22.26
C HIS A 452 6.63 8.49 22.99
N ASP A 453 6.98 9.14 24.09
CA ASP A 453 6.07 9.87 24.97
C ASP A 453 6.38 11.39 25.01
N ALA A 454 5.67 12.13 25.87
CA ALA A 454 5.86 13.56 26.08
C ALA A 454 7.27 13.98 26.59
N ALA A 455 8.15 13.05 26.99
CA ALA A 455 9.54 13.37 27.34
C ALA A 455 10.46 13.44 26.10
N THR A 456 10.08 12.80 25.00
CA THR A 456 10.79 12.92 23.70
C THR A 456 10.64 14.34 23.16
N LYS A 457 11.75 14.93 22.68
CA LYS A 457 11.77 16.33 22.19
C LYS A 457 11.86 16.43 20.67
N ARG A 458 12.56 15.49 20.05
CA ARG A 458 12.67 15.34 18.61
C ARG A 458 12.93 13.88 18.24
N LEU A 459 12.56 13.50 17.03
CA LEU A 459 12.92 12.24 16.41
C LEU A 459 13.86 12.53 15.24
N GLU A 460 14.95 11.77 15.13
CA GLU A 460 15.84 11.86 13.97
C GLU A 460 15.24 11.09 12.78
N ALA A 461 15.63 11.48 11.57
CA ALA A 461 15.50 10.71 10.35
C ALA A 461 16.85 10.80 9.61
N ASP A 462 17.33 9.69 9.03
CA ASP A 462 18.47 9.79 8.10
C ASP A 462 18.02 10.48 6.79
N ILE A 463 18.97 10.96 5.98
CA ILE A 463 18.72 11.75 4.76
C ILE A 463 17.92 11.03 3.67
N HIS A 464 17.59 9.76 3.86
CA HIS A 464 16.77 8.94 2.98
C HIS A 464 15.41 8.56 3.58
N GLU A 465 15.14 8.94 4.83
CA GLU A 465 13.96 8.59 5.59
C GLU A 465 12.97 9.76 5.66
N LYS A 466 11.67 9.46 5.71
CA LYS A 466 10.60 10.47 5.74
C LYS A 466 9.47 10.03 6.66
N PHE A 467 9.02 10.91 7.56
CA PHE A 467 7.86 10.63 8.41
C PHE A 467 6.57 10.66 7.59
N GLU A 468 5.86 9.54 7.53
CA GLU A 468 4.55 9.44 6.88
C GLU A 468 3.46 9.23 7.93
N PRO A 469 2.44 10.12 8.03
CA PRO A 469 1.35 9.95 8.99
C PRO A 469 0.44 8.79 8.56
N ARG A 470 0.34 7.77 9.42
CA ARG A 470 -0.46 6.55 9.17
C ARG A 470 -1.80 6.61 9.91
N HIS A 471 -1.78 6.49 11.24
CA HIS A 471 -2.98 6.67 12.07
C HIS A 471 -2.75 7.74 13.13
N LEU A 472 -3.17 8.98 12.84
CA LEU A 472 -3.22 10.06 13.83
C LEU A 472 -4.62 10.18 14.42
N ARG A 473 -4.71 10.42 15.73
CA ARG A 473 -5.96 10.68 16.46
C ARG A 473 -5.75 11.77 17.51
N VAL A 474 -6.70 12.69 17.60
CA VAL A 474 -6.75 13.75 18.62
C VAL A 474 -8.07 13.58 19.39
N ALA A 475 -8.03 13.71 20.72
CA ALA A 475 -9.22 13.68 21.57
C ALA A 475 -9.23 14.83 22.57
N THR A 476 -10.42 15.35 22.87
CA THR A 476 -10.68 16.43 23.84
C THR A 476 -11.11 15.92 25.23
N GLU A 477 -11.22 14.60 25.39
CA GLU A 477 -11.62 13.89 26.61
C GLU A 477 -11.27 12.39 26.47
N ILE A 478 -11.26 11.67 27.60
CA ILE A 478 -11.16 10.21 27.59
C ILE A 478 -12.45 9.60 27.01
N LYS A 479 -12.32 8.68 26.06
CA LYS A 479 -13.42 7.95 25.42
C LYS A 479 -13.52 6.53 26.03
N PRO A 480 -14.72 5.94 26.16
CA PRO A 480 -14.87 4.55 26.60
C PRO A 480 -14.48 3.58 25.46
N LEU A 481 -13.60 2.63 25.77
CA LEU A 481 -13.27 1.50 24.91
C LEU A 481 -14.10 0.30 25.38
N ILE A 482 -15.13 -0.06 24.60
CA ILE A 482 -16.05 -1.15 24.94
C ILE A 482 -15.40 -2.49 24.61
N VAL A 483 -15.19 -3.34 25.63
CA VAL A 483 -14.52 -4.64 25.50
C VAL A 483 -15.52 -5.77 25.67
N GLN A 484 -15.59 -6.67 24.69
CA GLN A 484 -16.34 -7.92 24.80
C GLN A 484 -15.45 -9.00 25.44
N VAL A 485 -16.08 -9.86 26.25
CA VAL A 485 -15.37 -10.94 26.93
C VAL A 485 -16.16 -12.22 26.77
N TYR A 486 -15.61 -13.15 25.99
CA TYR A 486 -16.13 -14.49 25.82
C TYR A 486 -15.40 -15.41 26.80
N ILE A 487 -16.13 -16.14 27.64
CA ILE A 487 -15.55 -17.06 28.64
C ILE A 487 -16.19 -18.42 28.44
N GLN A 488 -15.38 -19.39 28.01
CA GLN A 488 -15.75 -20.79 28.13
C GLN A 488 -15.36 -21.29 29.52
N ALA A 489 -16.30 -21.91 30.24
CA ALA A 489 -16.09 -22.47 31.58
C ALA A 489 -16.87 -23.77 31.73
N THR A 490 -16.24 -24.77 32.37
CA THR A 490 -16.91 -26.05 32.70
C THR A 490 -17.89 -25.90 33.86
N GLY A 491 -18.90 -26.78 33.92
CA GLY A 491 -19.82 -26.94 35.04
C GLY A 491 -20.55 -25.65 35.44
N LEU A 492 -21.07 -24.91 34.46
CA LEU A 492 -21.70 -23.61 34.73
C LEU A 492 -23.03 -23.75 35.48
N THR A 493 -23.28 -22.77 36.34
CA THR A 493 -24.49 -22.65 37.16
C THR A 493 -24.82 -21.16 37.35
N ASP A 494 -26.07 -20.83 37.63
CA ASP A 494 -26.53 -19.48 37.99
C ASP A 494 -25.63 -18.74 39.00
N GLU A 495 -25.16 -19.45 40.03
CA GLU A 495 -24.36 -18.86 41.10
C GLU A 495 -22.91 -18.61 40.64
N LEU A 496 -22.34 -19.51 39.85
CA LEU A 496 -21.03 -19.34 39.22
C LEU A 496 -21.06 -18.24 38.15
N HIS A 497 -22.11 -18.19 37.31
CA HIS A 497 -22.30 -17.18 36.27
C HIS A 497 -22.26 -15.76 36.88
N ARG A 498 -23.11 -15.48 37.88
CA ARG A 498 -23.13 -14.17 38.57
C ARG A 498 -21.81 -13.85 39.28
N SER A 499 -21.09 -14.86 39.74
CA SER A 499 -19.77 -14.67 40.37
C SER A 499 -18.69 -14.31 39.34
N ILE A 500 -18.77 -14.84 38.12
CA ILE A 500 -17.92 -14.44 36.98
C ILE A 500 -18.25 -13.02 36.53
N GLU A 501 -19.54 -12.65 36.45
CA GLU A 501 -19.99 -11.29 36.15
C GLU A 501 -19.46 -10.26 37.16
N ASP A 502 -19.56 -10.54 38.47
CA ASP A 502 -19.05 -9.62 39.52
C ASP A 502 -17.52 -9.47 39.46
N VAL A 503 -16.78 -10.54 39.15
CA VAL A 503 -15.32 -10.46 38.90
C VAL A 503 -15.01 -9.59 37.69
N LEU A 504 -15.71 -9.77 36.57
CA LEU A 504 -15.54 -8.96 35.36
C LEU A 504 -15.84 -7.49 35.64
N GLN A 505 -17.01 -7.20 36.19
CA GLN A 505 -17.42 -5.83 36.51
C GLN A 505 -16.44 -5.18 37.50
N THR A 506 -15.98 -5.92 38.51
CA THR A 506 -14.97 -5.47 39.47
C THR A 506 -13.58 -5.27 38.83
N PHE A 507 -13.22 -6.07 37.82
CA PHE A 507 -11.97 -5.93 37.08
C PHE A 507 -11.97 -4.64 36.24
N PHE A 508 -12.98 -4.46 35.39
CA PHE A 508 -13.09 -3.30 34.50
C PHE A 508 -13.31 -1.99 35.27
N ASN A 509 -14.14 -1.99 36.33
CA ASN A 509 -14.33 -0.81 37.21
C ASN A 509 -13.06 -0.38 37.98
N ARG A 510 -11.97 -1.16 37.92
CA ARG A 510 -10.66 -0.84 38.52
C ARG A 510 -9.60 -0.44 37.50
N LEU A 511 -9.90 -0.48 36.19
CA LEU A 511 -9.01 0.01 35.15
C LEU A 511 -9.01 1.54 35.14
N ARG A 512 -7.85 2.13 34.87
CA ARG A 512 -7.67 3.56 34.66
C ARG A 512 -7.61 3.87 33.16
N PRO A 513 -7.74 5.14 32.74
CA PRO A 513 -7.33 5.55 31.40
C PRO A 513 -5.89 5.10 31.10
N ALA A 514 -5.59 4.80 29.83
CA ALA A 514 -4.30 4.25 29.36
C ALA A 514 -3.90 2.87 29.93
N GLN A 515 -4.72 2.21 30.76
CA GLN A 515 -4.32 0.97 31.43
C GLN A 515 -4.58 -0.27 30.56
N ALA A 516 -3.51 -0.75 29.90
CA ALA A 516 -3.50 -1.99 29.14
C ALA A 516 -4.09 -3.20 29.90
N ILE A 517 -4.97 -3.95 29.25
CA ILE A 517 -5.65 -5.12 29.83
C ILE A 517 -4.68 -6.31 29.81
N GLN A 518 -4.53 -6.97 30.97
CA GLN A 518 -3.64 -8.11 31.15
C GLN A 518 -4.47 -9.40 31.21
N ARG A 519 -4.50 -10.20 30.13
CA ARG A 519 -5.34 -11.42 30.02
C ARG A 519 -5.07 -12.39 31.16
N GLN A 520 -3.81 -12.71 31.44
CA GLN A 520 -3.43 -13.62 32.53
C GLN A 520 -3.92 -13.12 33.91
N ARG A 521 -4.00 -11.80 34.13
CA ARG A 521 -4.49 -11.22 35.39
C ARG A 521 -6.01 -11.27 35.51
N LEU A 522 -6.74 -11.27 34.39
CA LEU A 522 -8.18 -11.54 34.38
C LEU A 522 -8.43 -13.02 34.68
N ILE A 523 -7.75 -13.92 33.97
CA ILE A 523 -7.82 -15.38 34.18
C ILE A 523 -7.54 -15.74 35.64
N GLN A 524 -6.45 -15.22 36.24
CA GLN A 524 -6.12 -15.43 37.66
C GLN A 524 -7.18 -14.94 38.66
N GLN A 525 -8.04 -13.99 38.29
CA GLN A 525 -9.14 -13.54 39.14
C GLN A 525 -10.41 -14.38 38.96
N LEU A 526 -10.59 -15.02 37.81
CA LEU A 526 -11.64 -16.02 37.56
C LEU A 526 -11.32 -17.35 38.24
N GLU A 527 -10.08 -17.86 38.06
CA GLU A 527 -9.53 -19.02 38.76
C GLU A 527 -9.65 -18.89 40.29
N ALA A 528 -9.46 -17.68 40.84
CA ALA A 528 -9.57 -17.43 42.28
C ALA A 528 -11.00 -17.55 42.84
N VAL A 529 -12.03 -17.55 41.99
CA VAL A 529 -13.45 -17.69 42.38
C VAL A 529 -13.97 -19.11 42.14
N ALA A 530 -13.45 -19.84 41.15
CA ALA A 530 -13.77 -21.26 40.94
C ALA A 530 -12.52 -22.07 40.53
N PRO A 531 -11.65 -22.44 41.49
CA PRO A 531 -10.33 -23.03 41.19
C PRO A 531 -10.39 -24.47 40.65
N ASP A 532 -11.54 -25.14 40.73
CA ASP A 532 -11.76 -26.48 40.19
C ASP A 532 -12.31 -26.47 38.74
N GLN A 533 -12.45 -25.30 38.11
CA GLN A 533 -13.00 -25.16 36.75
C GLN A 533 -11.92 -24.80 35.72
N ASN A 534 -12.04 -25.36 34.52
CA ASN A 534 -11.23 -24.94 33.37
C ASN A 534 -11.84 -23.67 32.77
N PHE A 535 -11.09 -22.56 32.79
CA PHE A 535 -11.46 -21.29 32.17
C PHE A 535 -10.66 -21.05 30.89
N GLU A 536 -11.35 -20.90 29.76
CA GLU A 536 -10.77 -20.39 28.51
C GLU A 536 -11.42 -19.04 28.16
N ALA A 537 -10.75 -17.95 28.56
CA ALA A 537 -11.25 -16.59 28.39
C ALA A 537 -10.66 -15.92 27.14
N THR A 538 -11.48 -15.76 26.10
CA THR A 538 -11.16 -14.99 24.90
C THR A 538 -11.71 -13.56 25.03
N VAL A 539 -10.81 -12.61 25.30
CA VAL A 539 -11.12 -11.18 25.27
C VAL A 539 -11.07 -10.69 23.82
N GLU A 540 -12.14 -10.07 23.35
CA GLU A 540 -12.28 -9.55 21.99
C GLU A 540 -12.61 -8.04 22.08
N LEU A 541 -11.77 -7.21 21.47
CA LEU A 541 -12.06 -5.78 21.38
C LEU A 541 -13.17 -5.54 20.37
N VAL A 542 -14.26 -4.86 20.78
CA VAL A 542 -15.25 -4.39 19.82
C VAL A 542 -14.66 -3.20 19.05
N PRO A 543 -14.55 -3.27 17.71
CA PRO A 543 -13.99 -2.16 16.96
C PRO A 543 -14.99 -1.02 16.83
N GLN A 544 -14.78 0.11 17.55
CA GLN A 544 -15.20 1.44 17.07
C GLN A 544 -14.61 2.66 17.83
N PHE A 545 -13.28 2.84 17.73
CA PHE A 545 -12.64 4.16 17.53
C PHE A 545 -11.16 3.99 17.07
N TRP A 546 -10.53 2.87 17.47
CA TRP A 546 -9.09 2.56 17.34
C TRP A 546 -8.75 1.30 16.51
N ALA A 547 -9.50 1.02 15.44
CA ALA A 547 -9.51 -0.29 14.77
C ALA A 547 -8.15 -0.80 14.22
N ASP A 548 -7.21 0.08 13.87
CA ASP A 548 -6.01 -0.29 13.09
C ASP A 548 -4.73 -0.51 13.94
N MET A 549 -4.81 -0.47 15.28
CA MET A 549 -3.69 -0.66 16.22
C MET A 549 -3.30 -2.14 16.42
N ALA A 550 -3.20 -2.87 15.30
CA ALA A 550 -2.85 -4.29 15.15
C ALA A 550 -3.76 -5.32 15.85
N ASP A 551 -3.86 -6.50 15.23
CA ASP A 551 -4.66 -7.63 15.74
C ASP A 551 -4.03 -8.25 16.99
N ASN A 552 -4.28 -7.60 18.12
CA ASN A 552 -3.79 -7.96 19.44
C ASN A 552 -4.78 -8.90 20.19
N ASN A 553 -5.75 -9.50 19.50
CA ASN A 553 -6.71 -10.43 20.11
C ASN A 553 -6.05 -11.75 20.60
N THR A 554 -4.77 -11.96 20.29
CA THR A 554 -3.93 -13.05 20.83
C THR A 554 -2.90 -12.60 21.87
N SER A 555 -2.69 -11.30 22.07
CA SER A 555 -1.69 -10.77 23.01
C SER A 555 -2.16 -10.83 24.47
N ASN A 556 -1.30 -11.31 25.37
CA ASN A 556 -1.55 -11.26 26.82
C ASN A 556 -1.69 -9.81 27.35
N ALA A 557 -1.00 -8.85 26.74
CA ALA A 557 -1.14 -7.44 27.01
C ALA A 557 -1.91 -6.78 25.85
N ILE A 558 -3.19 -6.50 26.05
CA ILE A 558 -4.01 -5.78 25.09
C ILE A 558 -3.76 -4.28 25.32
N PRO A 559 -3.27 -3.52 24.33
CA PRO A 559 -3.05 -2.09 24.48
C PRO A 559 -4.38 -1.35 24.67
N VAL A 560 -4.34 -0.27 25.44
CA VAL A 560 -5.43 0.71 25.61
C VAL A 560 -4.79 2.08 25.40
N SER A 561 -5.35 2.91 24.54
CA SER A 561 -4.78 4.21 24.18
C SER A 561 -4.80 5.20 25.36
N LEU A 562 -3.94 6.22 25.34
CA LEU A 562 -3.89 7.21 26.43
C LEU A 562 -5.19 8.03 26.57
N VAL A 563 -5.96 8.11 25.48
CA VAL A 563 -7.28 8.77 25.43
C VAL A 563 -8.45 7.79 25.65
N GLU A 564 -8.16 6.53 26.00
CA GLU A 564 -9.16 5.49 26.22
C GLU A 564 -9.19 5.02 27.68
N GLN A 565 -10.37 4.62 28.13
CA GLN A 565 -10.55 3.80 29.32
C GLN A 565 -11.38 2.56 28.94
N ALA A 566 -10.86 1.37 29.24
CA ALA A 566 -11.55 0.13 28.93
C ALA A 566 -12.74 -0.11 29.87
N GLU A 567 -13.91 -0.35 29.29
CA GLU A 567 -15.18 -0.62 29.97
C GLU A 567 -15.74 -1.97 29.50
N LEU A 568 -16.45 -2.67 30.40
CA LEU A 568 -17.07 -3.96 30.08
C LEU A 568 -18.29 -3.76 29.18
N GLY A 569 -18.24 -4.37 27.99
CA GLY A 569 -19.37 -4.48 27.08
C GLY A 569 -20.21 -5.73 27.38
N LEU A 570 -20.51 -6.51 26.34
CA LEU A 570 -21.15 -7.82 26.51
C LEU A 570 -20.14 -8.84 27.09
N ALA A 571 -20.50 -9.45 28.21
CA ALA A 571 -19.88 -10.67 28.70
C ALA A 571 -20.70 -11.87 28.19
N PHE A 572 -20.08 -12.78 27.44
CA PHE A 572 -20.72 -13.99 26.94
C PHE A 572 -20.08 -15.20 27.63
N ILE A 573 -20.78 -15.76 28.62
CA ILE A 573 -20.26 -16.82 29.49
C ILE A 573 -20.98 -18.12 29.13
N TYR A 574 -20.21 -19.14 28.71
CA TYR A 574 -20.74 -20.36 28.10
C TYR A 574 -19.92 -21.59 28.49
N GLU A 575 -20.49 -22.78 28.29
CA GLU A 575 -19.81 -24.06 28.50
C GLU A 575 -19.66 -24.82 27.19
N HIS A 576 -20.64 -24.68 26.30
CA HIS A 576 -20.79 -25.45 25.07
C HIS A 576 -20.82 -24.56 23.84
N ASP A 577 -20.17 -24.98 22.76
CA ASP A 577 -20.45 -24.42 21.44
C ASP A 577 -21.66 -25.13 20.83
N LEU A 578 -22.52 -24.36 20.16
CA LEU A 578 -23.62 -24.85 19.33
C LEU A 578 -23.21 -24.69 17.86
N ASP A 579 -22.56 -25.72 17.33
CA ASP A 579 -22.05 -25.80 15.96
C ASP A 579 -23.21 -25.98 14.97
N ILE A 580 -23.48 -24.95 14.16
CA ILE A 580 -24.51 -24.94 13.13
C ILE A 580 -23.89 -25.36 11.80
N SER A 581 -24.19 -26.58 11.36
CA SER A 581 -23.75 -27.13 10.06
C SER A 581 -24.87 -27.12 9.04
N GLY A 582 -24.54 -27.08 7.75
CA GLY A 582 -25.52 -27.13 6.66
C GLY A 582 -24.99 -26.64 5.33
N ALA A 583 -25.87 -26.16 4.44
CA ALA A 583 -25.49 -25.62 3.14
C ALA A 583 -26.33 -24.40 2.73
N LEU A 584 -25.64 -23.37 2.25
CA LEU A 584 -26.20 -22.11 1.77
C LEU A 584 -25.82 -21.93 0.30
N LYS A 585 -26.84 -21.85 -0.58
CA LYS A 585 -26.64 -21.71 -2.01
C LYS A 585 -26.85 -20.27 -2.45
N LEU A 586 -25.77 -19.65 -2.91
CA LEU A 586 -25.76 -18.27 -3.40
C LEU A 586 -25.98 -18.23 -4.91
N THR A 587 -26.89 -17.39 -5.37
CA THR A 587 -27.03 -17.03 -6.79
C THR A 587 -26.22 -15.76 -7.02
N VAL A 588 -25.32 -15.76 -8.00
CA VAL A 588 -24.44 -14.62 -8.32
C VAL A 588 -24.52 -14.26 -9.80
N ALA A 589 -23.97 -13.10 -10.18
CA ALA A 589 -23.99 -12.64 -11.56
C ALA A 589 -23.31 -13.65 -12.53
N PRO A 590 -23.91 -14.00 -13.69
CA PRO A 590 -23.36 -14.98 -14.63
C PRO A 590 -21.98 -14.65 -15.25
N LYS A 591 -21.43 -13.46 -14.96
CA LYS A 591 -20.11 -13.00 -15.40
C LYS A 591 -19.06 -12.99 -14.26
N ALA A 592 -19.45 -13.35 -13.03
CA ALA A 592 -18.55 -13.37 -11.89
C ALA A 592 -17.41 -14.40 -12.10
N THR A 593 -16.17 -13.97 -11.91
CA THR A 593 -14.99 -14.81 -11.99
C THR A 593 -14.88 -15.72 -10.76
N VAL A 594 -13.96 -16.68 -10.79
CA VAL A 594 -13.67 -17.55 -9.63
C VAL A 594 -13.16 -16.73 -8.43
N ALA A 595 -12.44 -15.62 -8.68
CA ALA A 595 -12.00 -14.71 -7.63
C ALA A 595 -13.19 -13.96 -7.00
N ASP A 596 -14.08 -13.41 -7.83
CA ASP A 596 -15.28 -12.70 -7.35
C ASP A 596 -16.18 -13.63 -6.53
N LYS A 597 -16.41 -14.86 -7.02
CA LYS A 597 -17.18 -15.90 -6.30
C LYS A 597 -16.58 -16.18 -4.93
N ARG A 598 -15.26 -16.38 -4.84
CA ARG A 598 -14.57 -16.68 -3.59
C ARG A 598 -14.60 -15.49 -2.62
N ALA A 599 -14.47 -14.26 -3.11
CA ALA A 599 -14.61 -13.05 -2.29
C ALA A 599 -16.03 -12.90 -1.73
N ILE A 600 -17.07 -13.11 -2.55
CA ILE A 600 -18.47 -13.10 -2.12
C ILE A 600 -18.73 -14.19 -1.08
N GLN A 601 -18.19 -15.40 -1.26
CA GLN A 601 -18.34 -16.50 -0.28
C GLN A 601 -17.73 -16.14 1.08
N ALA A 602 -16.50 -15.60 1.10
CA ALA A 602 -15.83 -15.21 2.34
C ALA A 602 -16.52 -14.03 3.04
N GLU A 603 -17.00 -13.03 2.30
CA GLU A 603 -17.77 -11.90 2.85
C GLU A 603 -19.09 -12.38 3.48
N VAL A 604 -19.81 -13.31 2.84
CA VAL A 604 -21.01 -13.93 3.46
C VAL A 604 -20.61 -14.71 4.72
N GLU A 605 -19.58 -15.56 4.66
CA GLU A 605 -19.10 -16.35 5.81
C GLU A 605 -18.76 -15.46 7.02
N GLN A 606 -18.09 -14.33 6.76
CA GLN A 606 -17.75 -13.32 7.76
C GLN A 606 -18.99 -12.64 8.35
N GLN A 607 -19.96 -12.20 7.54
CA GLN A 607 -21.17 -11.53 8.02
C GLN A 607 -22.07 -12.47 8.84
N LEU A 608 -22.23 -13.72 8.42
CA LEU A 608 -22.99 -14.73 9.18
C LEU A 608 -22.31 -15.05 10.51
N SER A 609 -20.98 -15.21 10.52
CA SER A 609 -20.20 -15.46 11.76
C SER A 609 -20.23 -14.28 12.72
N ALA A 610 -20.17 -13.04 12.21
CA ALA A 610 -20.29 -11.82 12.99
C ALA A 610 -21.68 -11.67 13.62
N TYR A 611 -22.75 -11.98 12.90
CA TYR A 611 -24.11 -12.00 13.45
C TYR A 611 -24.25 -13.00 14.60
N LEU A 612 -23.82 -14.24 14.41
CA LEU A 612 -23.88 -15.27 15.47
C LEU A 612 -23.08 -14.88 16.72
N THR A 613 -21.92 -14.24 16.52
CA THR A 613 -21.06 -13.74 17.61
C THR A 613 -21.68 -12.55 18.35
N GLY A 614 -22.48 -11.72 17.67
CA GLY A 614 -23.19 -10.57 18.25
C GLY A 614 -24.52 -10.88 18.96
N LEU A 615 -24.98 -12.14 18.94
CA LEU A 615 -26.19 -12.56 19.65
C LEU A 615 -26.04 -12.40 21.17
N GLN A 616 -27.14 -12.10 21.84
CA GLN A 616 -27.17 -12.11 23.31
C GLN A 616 -27.15 -13.56 23.83
N PRO A 617 -26.68 -13.82 25.07
CA PRO A 617 -26.85 -15.11 25.73
C PRO A 617 -28.32 -15.57 25.69
N GLU A 618 -28.55 -16.86 25.45
CA GLU A 618 -29.88 -17.48 25.34
C GLU A 618 -30.76 -16.96 24.16
N GLN A 619 -30.21 -16.14 23.25
CA GLN A 619 -30.94 -15.67 22.07
C GLN A 619 -30.95 -16.73 20.96
N ASN A 620 -32.17 -17.16 20.56
CA ASN A 620 -32.37 -18.02 19.39
C ASN A 620 -31.77 -17.42 18.11
N VAL A 621 -31.27 -18.29 17.23
CA VAL A 621 -30.74 -17.90 15.91
C VAL A 621 -31.87 -17.86 14.89
N ASP A 622 -32.18 -16.69 14.33
CA ASP A 622 -33.11 -16.57 13.19
C ASP A 622 -32.39 -16.86 11.87
N MET A 623 -32.77 -17.97 11.22
CA MET A 623 -32.22 -18.34 9.92
C MET A 623 -32.68 -17.40 8.79
N GLY A 624 -33.78 -16.67 8.98
CA GLY A 624 -34.28 -15.65 8.08
C GLY A 624 -33.39 -14.41 8.11
N GLN A 625 -32.97 -13.97 9.30
CA GLN A 625 -31.98 -12.91 9.44
C GLN A 625 -30.63 -13.29 8.83
N LEU A 626 -30.13 -14.50 9.07
CA LEU A 626 -28.93 -15.04 8.39
C LEU A 626 -29.09 -15.05 6.85
N ALA A 627 -30.23 -15.51 6.32
CA ALA A 627 -30.50 -15.51 4.88
C ALA A 627 -30.56 -14.09 4.28
N ASN A 628 -31.11 -13.11 5.03
CA ASN A 628 -31.16 -11.71 4.63
C ASN A 628 -29.75 -11.10 4.57
N LEU A 629 -28.91 -11.29 5.60
CA LEU A 629 -27.52 -10.83 5.63
C LEU A 629 -26.73 -11.38 4.43
N ALA A 630 -26.85 -12.68 4.15
CA ALA A 630 -26.25 -13.30 2.97
C ALA A 630 -26.74 -12.70 1.63
N SER A 631 -27.91 -12.06 1.59
CA SER A 631 -28.46 -11.39 0.41
C SER A 631 -28.06 -9.92 0.27
N GLU A 632 -27.64 -9.27 1.36
CA GLU A 632 -27.14 -7.89 1.37
C GLU A 632 -25.70 -7.78 0.85
N VAL A 633 -24.95 -8.89 0.85
CA VAL A 633 -23.59 -8.97 0.29
C VAL A 633 -23.55 -8.64 -1.21
N LYS A 634 -22.82 -7.57 -1.52
CA LYS A 634 -22.69 -7.00 -2.88
C LYS A 634 -22.19 -8.02 -3.90
N GLY A 635 -23.12 -8.50 -4.74
CA GLY A 635 -22.84 -9.46 -5.82
C GLY A 635 -23.71 -10.72 -5.74
N VAL A 636 -24.34 -10.96 -4.59
CA VAL A 636 -25.44 -11.92 -4.45
C VAL A 636 -26.70 -11.37 -5.12
N LEU A 637 -27.41 -12.23 -5.84
CA LEU A 637 -28.67 -11.97 -6.56
C LEU A 637 -29.86 -12.75 -5.99
N GLY A 638 -29.60 -13.64 -5.03
CA GLY A 638 -30.60 -14.47 -4.37
C GLY A 638 -29.93 -15.55 -3.53
N VAL A 639 -30.55 -15.88 -2.40
CA VAL A 639 -30.08 -16.89 -1.45
C VAL A 639 -31.10 -18.03 -1.42
N ASN A 640 -30.63 -19.26 -1.34
CA ASN A 640 -31.47 -20.44 -1.14
C ASN A 640 -30.84 -21.32 -0.05
N TRP A 641 -31.66 -21.75 0.91
CA TRP A 641 -31.26 -22.52 2.08
C TRP A 641 -32.39 -23.51 2.40
N ARG A 642 -32.04 -24.79 2.63
CA ARG A 642 -33.00 -25.83 2.99
C ARG A 642 -32.87 -26.16 4.49
N GLN A 643 -33.99 -26.15 5.22
CA GLN A 643 -34.02 -26.54 6.63
C GLN A 643 -33.51 -27.98 6.85
N ASP A 644 -33.82 -28.92 5.95
CA ASP A 644 -33.33 -30.30 5.99
C ASP A 644 -31.80 -30.45 5.86
N ASP A 645 -31.09 -29.42 5.39
CA ASP A 645 -29.61 -29.42 5.37
C ASP A 645 -29.02 -29.00 6.71
N VAL A 646 -29.79 -28.33 7.57
CA VAL A 646 -29.30 -27.73 8.82
C VAL A 646 -29.24 -28.78 9.91
N GLN A 647 -28.05 -29.04 10.42
CA GLN A 647 -27.81 -29.93 11.55
C GLN A 647 -27.06 -29.17 12.65
N VAL A 648 -27.66 -29.20 13.84
CA VAL A 648 -27.22 -28.46 15.02
C VAL A 648 -26.51 -29.43 15.96
N TRP A 649 -25.29 -29.11 16.36
CA TRP A 649 -24.44 -29.97 17.19
C TRP A 649 -24.04 -29.24 18.47
N ARG A 650 -24.24 -29.87 19.63
CA ARG A 650 -23.61 -29.43 20.89
C ARG A 650 -22.20 -30.00 20.94
N SER A 651 -21.21 -29.14 21.07
CA SER A 651 -19.79 -29.49 21.06
C SER A 651 -19.15 -29.22 22.42
N THR A 652 -18.42 -30.22 22.93
CA THR A 652 -17.63 -30.16 24.16
C THR A 652 -16.21 -30.63 23.85
N GLY A 653 -15.31 -29.70 23.55
CA GLY A 653 -13.99 -30.03 22.99
C GLY A 653 -14.11 -30.78 21.65
N GLU A 654 -13.40 -31.90 21.51
CA GLU A 654 -13.47 -32.74 20.30
C GLU A 654 -14.79 -33.53 20.14
N MET A 655 -15.65 -33.58 21.18
CA MET A 655 -16.88 -34.38 21.15
C MET A 655 -18.07 -33.55 20.66
N ARG A 656 -18.64 -33.91 19.49
CA ARG A 656 -19.90 -33.37 18.97
C ARG A 656 -21.07 -34.32 19.23
N THR A 657 -22.23 -33.77 19.59
CA THR A 657 -23.50 -34.52 19.75
C THR A 657 -24.63 -33.85 18.97
N LEU A 658 -25.32 -34.61 18.12
CA LEU A 658 -26.42 -34.09 17.30
C LEU A 658 -27.63 -33.72 18.18
N GLN A 659 -28.17 -32.52 17.98
CA GLN A 659 -29.30 -31.97 18.72
C GLN A 659 -30.49 -31.81 17.75
N ALA A 660 -31.15 -32.92 17.41
CA ALA A 660 -32.15 -32.97 16.33
C ALA A 660 -33.46 -32.20 16.63
N ASP A 661 -33.72 -31.84 17.88
CA ASP A 661 -34.91 -31.15 18.39
C ASP A 661 -34.69 -29.65 18.66
N ARG A 662 -33.68 -29.06 18.00
CA ARG A 662 -33.30 -27.63 18.12
C ARG A 662 -33.96 -26.71 17.10
N LEU A 663 -34.22 -27.22 15.89
CA LEU A 663 -34.74 -26.44 14.78
C LEU A 663 -36.27 -26.40 14.85
N ASP A 664 -36.84 -25.26 15.26
CA ASP A 664 -38.28 -25.03 15.27
C ASP A 664 -38.65 -24.09 14.13
N GLY A 665 -38.96 -24.70 12.98
CA GLY A 665 -39.20 -23.98 11.73
C GLY A 665 -37.98 -23.19 11.28
N ASN A 666 -37.98 -21.88 11.55
CA ASN A 666 -36.96 -20.94 11.08
C ASN A 666 -36.01 -20.44 12.19
N GLU A 667 -36.22 -20.87 13.44
CA GLU A 667 -35.33 -20.57 14.57
C GLU A 667 -34.56 -21.81 15.02
N ILE A 668 -33.31 -21.62 15.44
CA ILE A 668 -32.54 -22.63 16.17
C ILE A 668 -32.54 -22.24 17.65
N ARG A 669 -33.08 -23.12 18.52
CA ARG A 669 -33.13 -22.91 19.97
C ARG A 669 -31.76 -23.05 20.62
N VAL A 670 -31.29 -21.97 21.22
CA VAL A 670 -30.07 -21.90 22.03
C VAL A 670 -30.46 -22.11 23.51
N ASP A 671 -29.89 -23.10 24.20
CA ASP A 671 -30.07 -23.26 25.66
C ASP A 671 -29.11 -22.34 26.45
N GLN A 672 -29.31 -22.29 27.77
CA GLN A 672 -28.37 -21.65 28.70
C GLN A 672 -26.95 -22.20 28.54
N PHE A 673 -25.97 -21.30 28.57
CA PHE A 673 -24.53 -21.58 28.41
C PHE A 673 -24.12 -22.22 27.07
N GLU A 674 -24.93 -22.06 26.01
CA GLU A 674 -24.54 -22.39 24.63
C GLU A 674 -24.14 -21.14 23.83
N ARG A 675 -23.03 -21.22 23.06
CA ARG A 675 -22.60 -20.18 22.10
C ARG A 675 -22.85 -20.65 20.65
N PRO A 676 -23.77 -20.04 19.88
CA PRO A 676 -23.98 -20.41 18.49
C PRO A 676 -22.82 -19.96 17.60
N ARG A 677 -22.39 -20.82 16.67
CA ARG A 677 -21.41 -20.50 15.61
C ARG A 677 -21.65 -21.32 14.35
N LEU A 678 -21.08 -20.90 13.22
CA LEU A 678 -21.00 -21.75 12.03
C LEU A 678 -20.02 -22.89 12.28
N ALA A 679 -20.41 -24.11 11.94
CA ALA A 679 -19.53 -25.26 11.93
C ALA A 679 -18.56 -25.19 10.75
N THR A 680 -17.35 -25.73 10.93
CA THR A 680 -16.29 -25.86 9.91
C THR A 680 -16.72 -26.50 8.59
N GLU A 681 -17.80 -27.29 8.61
CA GLU A 681 -18.40 -28.01 7.50
C GLU A 681 -19.65 -27.31 6.91
N PHE A 682 -19.92 -26.05 7.26
CA PHE A 682 -21.02 -25.26 6.70
C PHE A 682 -20.69 -24.79 5.27
N ALA A 683 -21.44 -25.28 4.29
CA ALA A 683 -21.09 -25.15 2.87
C ALA A 683 -21.77 -23.94 2.21
N ILE A 684 -21.04 -22.82 2.07
CA ILE A 684 -21.48 -21.65 1.31
C ILE A 684 -21.02 -21.80 -0.15
N ALA A 685 -21.91 -22.11 -1.09
CA ALA A 685 -21.54 -22.38 -2.49
C ALA A 685 -22.32 -21.55 -3.52
N THR A 686 -21.59 -21.05 -4.51
CA THR A 686 -22.14 -20.34 -5.69
C THR A 686 -22.43 -21.27 -6.87
N ASP A 687 -21.79 -22.45 -6.90
CA ASP A 687 -21.93 -23.49 -7.92
C ASP A 687 -22.31 -24.84 -7.26
N ILE A 688 -22.92 -25.75 -8.02
CA ILE A 688 -23.29 -27.08 -7.51
C ILE A 688 -22.07 -28.01 -7.56
N GLN A 689 -21.63 -28.48 -6.40
CA GLN A 689 -20.55 -29.46 -6.26
C GLN A 689 -21.03 -30.88 -6.62
N THR A 690 -20.14 -31.72 -7.13
CA THR A 690 -20.45 -33.12 -7.46
C THR A 690 -19.87 -34.09 -6.45
N ILE A 691 -20.72 -34.81 -5.72
CA ILE A 691 -20.30 -35.90 -4.84
C ILE A 691 -20.12 -37.17 -5.68
N PRO A 692 -18.91 -37.78 -5.74
CA PRO A 692 -18.73 -39.08 -6.35
C PRO A 692 -19.34 -40.16 -5.44
N ILE A 693 -20.27 -40.95 -5.98
CA ILE A 693 -20.74 -42.18 -5.34
C ILE A 693 -20.12 -43.35 -6.09
N SER A 694 -19.38 -44.22 -5.42
CA SER A 694 -18.75 -45.39 -6.03
C SER A 694 -19.40 -46.67 -5.52
N ILE A 695 -19.75 -47.60 -6.43
CA ILE A 695 -20.11 -48.97 -6.04
C ILE A 695 -18.80 -49.70 -5.71
N THR A 696 -18.61 -50.05 -4.43
CA THR A 696 -17.41 -50.73 -3.93
C THR A 696 -17.53 -52.25 -3.94
N ASN A 697 -18.76 -52.78 -3.93
CA ASN A 697 -19.04 -54.21 -4.07
C ASN A 697 -20.44 -54.41 -4.66
N LEU A 698 -20.56 -55.21 -5.72
CA LEU A 698 -21.81 -55.62 -6.33
C LEU A 698 -21.84 -57.16 -6.39
N THR A 699 -22.58 -57.80 -5.48
CA THR A 699 -22.73 -59.26 -5.45
C THR A 699 -24.09 -59.67 -6.02
N LEU A 700 -24.07 -60.35 -7.17
CA LEU A 700 -25.25 -60.89 -7.85
C LEU A 700 -25.29 -62.42 -7.73
N HIS A 701 -26.44 -62.98 -7.36
CA HIS A 701 -26.67 -64.42 -7.32
C HIS A 701 -27.65 -64.82 -8.42
N PHE A 702 -27.22 -65.63 -9.39
CA PHE A 702 -28.02 -66.11 -10.52
C PHE A 702 -28.50 -67.54 -10.27
N ASN A 703 -29.81 -67.76 -10.31
CA ASN A 703 -30.44 -69.08 -10.31
C ASN A 703 -30.78 -69.45 -11.76
N ILE A 704 -29.97 -70.34 -12.35
CA ILE A 704 -30.07 -70.68 -13.78
C ILE A 704 -31.03 -71.85 -13.97
N THR A 705 -32.20 -71.61 -14.57
CA THR A 705 -33.16 -72.69 -14.87
C THR A 705 -32.93 -73.29 -16.25
N GLY A 706 -32.36 -74.49 -16.30
CA GLY A 706 -32.14 -75.26 -17.53
C GLY A 706 -31.89 -76.74 -17.25
N THR A 707 -31.76 -77.54 -18.31
CA THR A 707 -31.24 -78.92 -18.21
C THR A 707 -29.73 -78.91 -17.96
N PRO A 708 -29.16 -79.87 -17.21
CA PRO A 708 -27.71 -80.00 -17.07
C PRO A 708 -27.01 -80.12 -18.43
N PHE A 709 -25.84 -79.49 -18.57
CA PHE A 709 -25.05 -79.46 -19.79
C PHE A 709 -23.67 -80.10 -19.57
N ASP A 710 -23.16 -80.84 -20.55
CA ASP A 710 -21.90 -81.60 -20.47
C ASP A 710 -20.64 -80.74 -20.20
N ASN A 711 -20.74 -79.41 -20.32
CA ASN A 711 -19.62 -78.49 -20.12
C ASN A 711 -20.00 -77.27 -19.25
N GLN A 712 -20.72 -77.53 -18.14
CA GLN A 712 -21.20 -76.51 -17.18
C GLN A 712 -20.14 -75.46 -16.79
N ALA A 713 -18.90 -75.86 -16.52
CA ALA A 713 -17.83 -74.95 -16.12
C ALA A 713 -17.43 -73.94 -17.23
N ALA A 714 -17.56 -74.31 -18.51
CA ALA A 714 -17.33 -73.39 -19.63
C ALA A 714 -18.48 -72.37 -19.77
N LEU A 715 -19.72 -72.79 -19.52
CA LEU A 715 -20.88 -71.89 -19.46
C LEU A 715 -20.77 -70.92 -18.29
N GLU A 716 -20.43 -71.40 -17.08
CA GLU A 716 -20.17 -70.54 -15.91
C GLU A 716 -19.07 -69.51 -16.19
N THR A 717 -17.97 -69.93 -16.82
CA THR A 717 -16.87 -69.03 -17.21
C THR A 717 -17.33 -67.98 -18.21
N ALA A 718 -18.07 -68.36 -19.26
CA ALA A 718 -18.60 -67.44 -20.27
C ALA A 718 -19.61 -66.45 -19.68
N ILE A 719 -20.49 -66.90 -18.79
CA ILE A 719 -21.45 -66.06 -18.04
C ILE A 719 -20.70 -65.05 -17.16
N GLN A 720 -19.72 -65.51 -16.37
CA GLN A 720 -18.95 -64.63 -15.48
C GLN A 720 -18.12 -63.60 -16.26
N GLN A 721 -17.49 -64.00 -17.38
CA GLN A 721 -16.71 -63.09 -18.23
C GLN A 721 -17.62 -62.06 -18.91
N THR A 722 -18.69 -62.50 -19.57
CA THR A 722 -19.67 -61.61 -20.23
C THR A 722 -20.23 -60.58 -19.26
N LEU A 723 -20.72 -61.02 -18.10
CA LEU A 723 -21.29 -60.12 -17.10
C LEU A 723 -20.23 -59.17 -16.50
N LYS A 724 -19.00 -59.62 -16.22
CA LYS A 724 -17.94 -58.74 -15.72
C LYS A 724 -17.48 -57.70 -16.74
N THR A 725 -17.50 -58.02 -18.03
CA THR A 725 -17.17 -57.09 -19.11
C THR A 725 -18.27 -56.06 -19.34
N HIS A 726 -19.54 -56.48 -19.39
CA HIS A 726 -20.63 -55.61 -19.85
C HIS A 726 -21.42 -54.91 -18.73
N LEU A 727 -21.54 -55.47 -17.52
CA LEU A 727 -22.22 -54.77 -16.41
C LEU A 727 -21.65 -53.38 -16.06
N PRO A 728 -20.35 -53.06 -16.19
CA PRO A 728 -19.86 -51.68 -16.13
C PRO A 728 -20.70 -50.66 -16.93
N ASP A 729 -21.25 -51.07 -18.07
CA ASP A 729 -22.01 -50.21 -18.99
C ASP A 729 -23.50 -50.05 -18.64
N PHE A 730 -24.00 -50.59 -17.51
CA PHE A 730 -25.31 -50.19 -16.99
C PHE A 730 -25.26 -48.83 -16.28
N VAL A 731 -24.11 -48.44 -15.71
CA VAL A 731 -24.00 -47.20 -14.90
C VAL A 731 -24.40 -45.93 -15.67
N PRO A 732 -24.01 -45.72 -16.94
CA PRO A 732 -24.47 -44.58 -17.73
C PRO A 732 -25.98 -44.54 -18.03
N GLN A 733 -26.71 -45.62 -17.77
CA GLN A 733 -28.15 -45.74 -18.01
C GLN A 733 -28.99 -45.29 -16.81
N LEU A 734 -28.38 -45.15 -15.63
CA LEU A 734 -29.04 -44.60 -14.44
C LEU A 734 -29.23 -43.08 -14.58
N THR A 735 -30.39 -42.59 -14.15
CA THR A 735 -30.73 -41.16 -14.16
C THR A 735 -29.70 -40.37 -13.36
N LYS A 736 -29.24 -39.23 -13.90
CA LYS A 736 -28.44 -38.29 -13.12
C LYS A 736 -29.29 -37.78 -11.96
N PHE A 737 -28.80 -37.94 -10.73
CA PHE A 737 -29.45 -37.39 -9.55
C PHE A 737 -29.59 -35.87 -9.67
N GLU A 738 -30.73 -35.33 -9.28
CA GLU A 738 -30.91 -33.89 -9.23
C GLU A 738 -30.23 -33.30 -7.99
N PRO A 739 -29.82 -32.02 -8.00
CA PRO A 739 -29.26 -31.37 -6.82
C PRO A 739 -30.24 -31.42 -5.64
N ALA A 740 -29.73 -31.55 -4.42
CA ALA A 740 -30.50 -31.72 -3.18
C ALA A 740 -31.34 -33.03 -3.08
N GLN A 741 -31.35 -33.91 -4.09
CA GLN A 741 -32.11 -35.16 -4.04
C GLN A 741 -31.36 -36.22 -3.21
N SER A 742 -31.65 -36.30 -1.90
CA SER A 742 -31.12 -37.33 -1.00
C SER A 742 -31.40 -38.75 -1.53
N LEU A 743 -30.41 -39.63 -1.42
CA LEU A 743 -30.44 -40.97 -2.01
C LEU A 743 -30.92 -41.99 -0.99
N ALA A 744 -32.22 -42.32 -1.02
CA ALA A 744 -32.77 -43.42 -0.22
C ALA A 744 -32.18 -44.77 -0.68
N TYR A 745 -31.53 -45.50 0.23
CA TYR A 745 -30.72 -46.67 -0.10
C TYR A 745 -31.55 -47.81 -0.72
N ASP A 746 -32.72 -48.12 -0.18
CA ASP A 746 -33.58 -49.20 -0.70
C ASP A 746 -34.21 -48.85 -2.06
N SER A 747 -34.53 -47.59 -2.30
CA SER A 747 -34.97 -47.11 -3.62
C SER A 747 -33.84 -47.25 -4.64
N PHE A 748 -32.65 -46.74 -4.32
CA PHE A 748 -31.49 -46.81 -5.19
C PHE A 748 -31.02 -48.25 -5.46
N LYS A 749 -31.08 -49.14 -4.46
CA LYS A 749 -30.84 -50.57 -4.61
C LYS A 749 -31.83 -51.22 -5.58
N THR A 750 -33.09 -50.78 -5.55
CA THR A 750 -34.15 -51.23 -6.48
C THR A 750 -33.88 -50.72 -7.90
N ASP A 751 -33.45 -49.47 -8.06
CA ASP A 751 -33.11 -48.89 -9.36
C ASP A 751 -31.89 -49.56 -10.00
N ILE A 752 -30.83 -49.85 -9.21
CA ILE A 752 -29.68 -50.65 -9.66
C ILE A 752 -30.13 -52.04 -10.12
N PHE A 753 -30.98 -52.72 -9.35
CA PHE A 753 -31.50 -54.04 -9.71
C PHE A 753 -32.25 -53.99 -11.06
N ASN A 754 -33.16 -53.02 -11.23
CA ASN A 754 -33.92 -52.86 -12.48
C ASN A 754 -33.02 -52.49 -13.68
N ALA A 755 -31.99 -51.66 -13.47
CA ALA A 755 -31.04 -51.28 -14.52
C ALA A 755 -30.18 -52.48 -14.97
N ILE A 756 -29.67 -53.27 -14.01
CA ILE A 756 -28.93 -54.52 -14.29
C ILE A 756 -29.80 -55.49 -15.11
N GLY A 757 -31.06 -55.70 -14.71
CA GLY A 757 -31.98 -56.57 -15.43
C GLY A 757 -32.29 -56.09 -16.85
N THR A 758 -32.44 -54.78 -17.04
CA THR A 758 -32.63 -54.17 -18.36
C THR A 758 -31.41 -54.36 -19.24
N HIS A 759 -30.22 -54.13 -18.68
CA HIS A 759 -28.94 -54.28 -19.38
C HIS A 759 -28.70 -55.74 -19.80
N ILE A 760 -28.84 -56.71 -18.88
CA ILE A 760 -28.64 -58.15 -19.17
C ILE A 760 -29.59 -58.63 -20.29
N ASN A 761 -30.85 -58.18 -20.27
CA ASN A 761 -31.81 -58.53 -21.33
C ASN A 761 -31.49 -57.88 -22.69
N SER A 762 -30.72 -56.79 -22.71
CA SER A 762 -30.31 -56.11 -23.95
C SER A 762 -29.11 -56.75 -24.66
N LEU A 763 -28.33 -57.59 -23.97
CA LEU A 763 -27.15 -58.27 -24.53
C LEU A 763 -27.54 -59.16 -25.72
N ASP A 764 -26.80 -59.04 -26.83
CA ASP A 764 -26.95 -59.90 -28.00
C ASP A 764 -25.94 -61.08 -28.00
N ARG A 765 -25.63 -61.66 -29.17
CA ARG A 765 -24.70 -62.79 -29.29
C ARG A 765 -23.25 -62.33 -29.42
N ALA A 766 -23.00 -61.13 -29.93
CA ALA A 766 -21.68 -60.54 -30.10
C ALA A 766 -21.11 -59.99 -28.79
N ASP A 767 -21.97 -59.63 -27.83
CA ASP A 767 -21.57 -59.25 -26.47
C ASP A 767 -21.08 -60.45 -25.63
N ILE A 768 -21.37 -61.69 -26.04
CA ILE A 768 -21.03 -62.87 -25.25
C ILE A 768 -19.55 -63.25 -25.44
N GLN A 769 -18.77 -63.10 -24.38
CA GLN A 769 -17.36 -63.48 -24.38
C GLN A 769 -17.21 -64.97 -24.07
N THR A 770 -16.81 -65.72 -25.10
CA THR A 770 -16.51 -67.16 -25.04
C THR A 770 -15.01 -67.41 -25.14
N ALA A 771 -14.53 -68.51 -24.56
CA ALA A 771 -13.11 -68.86 -24.60
C ALA A 771 -12.62 -69.05 -26.07
N PRO A 772 -11.48 -68.46 -26.48
CA PRO A 772 -11.04 -68.46 -27.88
C PRO A 772 -10.89 -69.83 -28.54
N ASP A 773 -10.58 -70.86 -27.74
CA ASP A 773 -10.29 -72.22 -28.21
C ASP A 773 -11.46 -73.21 -28.00
N ALA A 774 -12.67 -72.72 -27.69
CA ALA A 774 -13.85 -73.57 -27.53
C ALA A 774 -14.32 -74.10 -28.91
N PRO A 775 -14.47 -75.43 -29.12
CA PRO A 775 -14.74 -76.01 -30.44
C PRO A 775 -16.06 -75.52 -31.07
N ASP A 776 -17.05 -75.21 -30.23
CA ASP A 776 -18.38 -74.75 -30.62
C ASP A 776 -18.71 -73.37 -30.00
N ALA A 777 -17.73 -72.46 -29.95
CA ALA A 777 -17.85 -71.13 -29.34
C ALA A 777 -19.12 -70.36 -29.77
N ALA A 778 -19.52 -70.47 -31.04
CA ALA A 778 -20.72 -69.82 -31.56
C ALA A 778 -22.02 -70.39 -30.94
N GLU A 779 -22.08 -71.69 -30.62
CA GLU A 779 -23.22 -72.29 -29.94
C GLU A 779 -23.20 -71.95 -28.44
N LEU A 780 -22.02 -72.04 -27.81
CA LEU A 780 -21.80 -71.64 -26.42
C LEU A 780 -22.27 -70.20 -26.15
N ALA A 781 -22.05 -69.28 -27.11
CA ALA A 781 -22.53 -67.89 -27.02
C ALA A 781 -24.06 -67.80 -27.02
N GLU A 782 -24.75 -68.49 -27.93
CA GLU A 782 -26.22 -68.46 -28.01
C GLU A 782 -26.86 -69.14 -26.79
N GLN A 783 -26.28 -70.24 -26.30
CA GLN A 783 -26.68 -70.90 -25.06
C GLN A 783 -26.50 -69.97 -23.84
N THR A 784 -25.33 -69.33 -23.70
CA THR A 784 -25.04 -68.39 -22.61
C THR A 784 -26.04 -67.23 -22.58
N LYS A 785 -26.34 -66.64 -23.74
CA LYS A 785 -27.37 -65.60 -23.89
C LYS A 785 -28.76 -66.09 -23.46
N ALA A 786 -29.18 -67.25 -23.93
CA ALA A 786 -30.49 -67.82 -23.60
C ALA A 786 -30.62 -68.13 -22.10
N LEU A 787 -29.54 -68.60 -21.46
CA LEU A 787 -29.50 -68.80 -20.01
C LEU A 787 -29.55 -67.48 -19.25
N LEU A 788 -28.79 -66.45 -19.66
CA LEU A 788 -28.82 -65.11 -19.05
C LEU A 788 -30.23 -64.48 -19.10
N GLN A 789 -30.90 -64.55 -20.25
CA GLN A 789 -32.26 -64.02 -20.44
C GLN A 789 -33.34 -64.87 -19.75
N GLY A 790 -33.07 -66.15 -19.47
CA GLY A 790 -33.97 -67.06 -18.76
C GLY A 790 -33.75 -67.19 -17.24
N SER A 791 -32.71 -66.57 -16.69
CA SER A 791 -32.31 -66.74 -15.28
C SER A 791 -32.96 -65.73 -14.34
N ASN A 792 -33.37 -66.19 -13.15
CA ASN A 792 -33.73 -65.29 -12.05
C ASN A 792 -32.46 -64.94 -11.28
N TYR A 793 -32.21 -63.66 -11.02
CA TYR A 793 -31.07 -63.23 -10.20
C TYR A 793 -31.51 -62.33 -9.04
N THR A 794 -30.67 -62.21 -8.02
CA THR A 794 -30.89 -61.35 -6.85
C THR A 794 -29.65 -60.50 -6.53
N LEU A 795 -29.88 -59.28 -6.03
CA LEU A 795 -28.83 -58.37 -5.57
C LEU A 795 -28.56 -58.60 -4.08
N ALA A 796 -27.58 -59.48 -3.80
CA ALA A 796 -27.25 -59.93 -2.46
C ALA A 796 -26.51 -58.85 -1.65
N ILE A 797 -25.51 -58.20 -2.24
CA ILE A 797 -24.71 -57.13 -1.60
C ILE A 797 -24.59 -55.94 -2.56
N LEU A 798 -24.81 -54.74 -2.04
CA LEU A 798 -24.51 -53.46 -2.68
C LEU A 798 -23.69 -52.62 -1.68
N GLY A 799 -22.37 -52.60 -1.86
CA GLY A 799 -21.47 -51.72 -1.10
C GLY A 799 -21.30 -50.39 -1.83
N LEU A 800 -21.37 -49.28 -1.09
CA LEU A 800 -21.19 -47.93 -1.60
C LEU A 800 -20.03 -47.21 -0.89
N PHE A 801 -19.47 -46.20 -1.55
CA PHE A 801 -18.64 -45.16 -0.95
C PHE A 801 -19.21 -43.78 -1.33
N PRO A 802 -19.46 -42.86 -0.38
CA PRO A 802 -19.28 -43.01 1.07
C PRO A 802 -20.18 -44.12 1.67
N PRO A 803 -19.71 -44.84 2.71
CA PRO A 803 -20.43 -45.98 3.27
C PRO A 803 -21.52 -45.54 4.25
N GLY A 804 -22.75 -45.96 4.04
CA GLY A 804 -23.90 -45.63 4.88
C GLY A 804 -25.20 -46.22 4.35
N GLY A 805 -26.31 -45.85 5.00
CA GLY A 805 -27.67 -46.06 4.49
C GLY A 805 -28.06 -44.94 3.54
N ASP A 806 -29.14 -44.23 3.85
CA ASP A 806 -29.59 -43.09 3.05
C ASP A 806 -28.53 -41.99 3.00
N ILE A 807 -28.15 -41.56 1.79
CA ILE A 807 -27.10 -40.55 1.59
C ILE A 807 -27.77 -39.17 1.48
N LEU A 808 -27.62 -38.36 2.54
CA LEU A 808 -28.01 -36.95 2.52
C LEU A 808 -27.19 -36.21 1.46
N ILE A 809 -27.89 -35.52 0.56
CA ILE A 809 -27.28 -34.70 -0.51
C ILE A 809 -27.82 -33.28 -0.31
N ARG A 810 -26.93 -32.35 0.03
CA ARG A 810 -27.27 -30.96 0.38
C ARG A 810 -27.69 -30.14 -0.86
N LEU A 811 -28.29 -28.97 -0.65
CA LEU A 811 -28.74 -28.03 -1.68
C LEU A 811 -27.63 -27.58 -2.66
N THR A 812 -26.39 -27.55 -2.16
CA THR A 812 -25.17 -27.19 -2.90
C THR A 812 -24.53 -28.36 -3.62
N GLU A 813 -25.10 -29.56 -3.53
CA GLU A 813 -24.49 -30.82 -3.95
C GLU A 813 -25.36 -31.57 -4.96
N ARG A 814 -24.71 -32.42 -5.75
CA ARG A 814 -25.34 -33.40 -6.64
C ARG A 814 -24.53 -34.67 -6.66
N ALA A 815 -25.16 -35.81 -6.39
CA ALA A 815 -24.52 -37.10 -6.54
C ALA A 815 -24.19 -37.41 -8.02
N VAL A 816 -23.06 -38.07 -8.25
CA VAL A 816 -22.64 -38.59 -9.56
C VAL A 816 -22.09 -39.99 -9.35
N LEU A 817 -22.81 -41.00 -9.84
CA LEU A 817 -22.35 -42.38 -9.79
C LEU A 817 -21.08 -42.54 -10.64
N GLN A 818 -20.03 -43.08 -10.04
CA GLN A 818 -18.76 -43.36 -10.71
C GLN A 818 -18.87 -44.65 -11.53
N PRO A 819 -18.07 -44.81 -12.61
CA PRO A 819 -18.04 -46.04 -13.40
C PRO A 819 -17.77 -47.26 -12.52
N LEU A 820 -18.60 -48.30 -12.69
CA LEU A 820 -18.43 -49.57 -11.99
C LEU A 820 -17.24 -50.34 -12.59
N THR A 821 -16.34 -50.85 -11.74
CA THR A 821 -15.19 -51.66 -12.17
C THR A 821 -15.52 -53.15 -12.10
N ALA A 822 -14.98 -53.95 -13.03
CA ALA A 822 -15.15 -55.41 -13.06
C ALA A 822 -14.59 -56.14 -11.81
N GLU A 823 -13.70 -55.47 -11.07
CA GLU A 823 -13.15 -55.93 -9.79
C GLU A 823 -14.15 -55.83 -8.64
N ALA A 824 -15.05 -54.83 -8.65
CA ALA A 824 -16.11 -54.68 -7.66
C ALA A 824 -17.26 -55.69 -7.86
N ILE A 825 -17.30 -56.42 -8.98
CA ILE A 825 -18.41 -57.32 -9.34
C ILE A 825 -18.10 -58.76 -8.88
N THR A 826 -18.97 -59.31 -8.03
CA THR A 826 -18.98 -60.73 -7.64
C THR A 826 -20.23 -61.40 -8.21
N ILE A 827 -20.06 -62.56 -8.85
CA ILE A 827 -21.15 -63.32 -9.48
C ILE A 827 -21.14 -64.73 -8.89
N THR A 828 -22.23 -65.08 -8.22
CA THR A 828 -22.52 -66.45 -7.76
C THR A 828 -23.51 -67.07 -8.74
N ILE A 829 -23.27 -68.32 -9.13
CA ILE A 829 -24.15 -69.07 -10.04
C ILE A 829 -24.63 -70.32 -9.31
N ASP A 830 -25.94 -70.38 -9.04
CA ASP A 830 -26.63 -71.52 -8.46
C ASP A 830 -27.35 -72.28 -9.58
N TRP A 831 -26.90 -73.51 -9.85
CA TRP A 831 -27.63 -74.45 -10.69
C TRP A 831 -28.59 -75.28 -9.82
N PRO A 832 -29.88 -75.40 -10.19
CA PRO A 832 -30.81 -76.24 -9.45
C PRO A 832 -30.37 -77.70 -9.58
N LEU A 833 -29.97 -78.30 -8.45
CA LEU A 833 -29.52 -79.69 -8.37
C LEU A 833 -30.57 -80.61 -9.01
N SER A 834 -30.20 -81.23 -10.13
CA SER A 834 -30.86 -82.45 -10.58
C SER A 834 -30.64 -83.52 -9.50
N THR A 835 -31.67 -83.84 -8.73
CA THR A 835 -31.66 -85.04 -7.88
C THR A 835 -31.36 -86.26 -8.75
N PRO A 836 -30.50 -87.18 -8.28
CA PRO A 836 -29.70 -88.07 -9.13
C PRO A 836 -30.48 -89.18 -9.85
#